data_AF-A0A2V8IQL6-F1
#
_entry.id   AF-A0A2V8IQL6-F1
#
_cell.length_a   1.000
_cell.length_b   1.000
_cell.length_c   1.000
_cell.angle_alpha   90.00
_cell.angle_beta   90.00
_cell.angle_gamma   90.00
#
_symmetry.space_group_name_H-M   'P 1'
#
loop_
_entity.id
_entity.type
_entity.pdbx_description
1 polymer ?
#
loop_
_entity_poly.entity_id
_entity_poly.type
_entity_poly.pdbx_seq_one_letter_code
_entity_poly.pdbx_strand_id
1 'polypeptide(L)'
;MHYGMTDRQRRRFKVWFFEGLREAAPGAAAGYHRAQWWQVMCLTGVDYFSTLGYQPGIAFLAAGFLSPVATFVLVLLTLFGALPIYSRVAEASPHGQGSISMLEEHLPRWKGKAFVLCLLGFAATDFVITITLSAADATAHIVGNPFFPQSLNHPVVLTLLLLAGLCAIFLKGFGEAIGLAVILVIIYLALNVVVIGYALLRLLDHPEAFPAWRSTLYTQHGSPIMMIAVALLLFPKLALGLSGFETGVAVMPLVEGDPNDDPARPEGRIRNTKKLLRTAALIMSVLLIGSAIATTLLIPPAEFKDGGQASGRALAFLAHSYLGEVFGTIYDISTISILWFAGASAMAGLLNLVPRYLPRYGMAPEWAKATRPLVLLFAGITFLITILFDADVDAQGGAYATGVLVLMTSAAVAVTLHARHRRGHQAAYGFITLVFIYTTILNIFERPEGIKIASWFIATIIFTSLISRVLRSTELRIHGVQPDAAALRFIREAGIAPVRILANRPDTGAKEEYEHKLREAMESHHLPPEEPILFLEVRPGDVSDFRGTLQVTGADVAGHHVLRCTSPAIPNAIAALLLYIRDQTGKIPHAYFGWTEGNPLAYLLKFLAFGEGDTAPVTREVLRQTEPNPMRRPRIHVG
;
A
#
# COMPACT_ATOMS: atom_id res chain seq x y z
N MET A 1 3.90 40.34 -20.62
CA MET A 1 4.01 38.96 -21.12
C MET A 1 3.19 38.03 -20.23
N HIS A 2 1.94 37.75 -20.61
CA HIS A 2 1.16 36.69 -19.94
C HIS A 2 1.41 35.38 -20.68
N TYR A 3 2.40 34.61 -20.23
CA TYR A 3 2.53 33.19 -20.59
C TYR A 3 1.41 32.39 -19.91
N GLY A 4 0.18 32.56 -20.39
CA GLY A 4 -0.98 31.77 -19.95
C GLY A 4 -1.25 30.64 -20.93
N MET A 5 -1.32 29.40 -20.45
CA MET A 5 -1.74 28.25 -21.28
C MET A 5 -3.11 28.53 -21.92
N THR A 6 -3.23 28.25 -23.22
CA THR A 6 -4.50 28.28 -23.97
C THR A 6 -5.52 27.28 -23.41
N ASP A 7 -6.82 27.50 -23.59
CA ASP A 7 -7.85 26.59 -23.07
C ASP A 7 -7.73 25.15 -23.58
N ARG A 8 -7.26 24.98 -24.82
CA ARG A 8 -6.96 23.66 -25.39
C ARG A 8 -5.77 22.98 -24.69
N GLN A 9 -4.74 23.75 -24.35
CA GLN A 9 -3.60 23.26 -23.56
C GLN A 9 -4.03 22.95 -22.12
N ARG A 10 -4.84 23.81 -21.47
CA ARG A 10 -5.41 23.53 -20.14
C ARG A 10 -6.26 22.27 -20.13
N ARG A 11 -7.09 22.05 -21.16
CA ARG A 11 -7.92 20.84 -21.29
C ARG A 11 -7.06 19.59 -21.51
N ARG A 12 -6.06 19.65 -22.40
CA ARG A 12 -5.10 18.56 -22.61
C ARG A 12 -4.31 18.25 -21.35
N PHE A 13 -3.81 19.29 -20.66
CA PHE A 13 -3.11 19.14 -19.39
C PHE A 13 -4.00 18.54 -18.31
N LYS A 14 -5.25 18.99 -18.16
CA LYS A 14 -6.20 18.38 -17.19
C LYS A 14 -6.47 16.91 -17.51
N VAL A 15 -6.69 16.56 -18.78
CA VAL A 15 -6.94 15.18 -19.20
C VAL A 15 -5.72 14.29 -18.97
N TRP A 16 -4.52 14.80 -19.27
CA TRP A 16 -3.26 14.12 -19.01
C TRP A 16 -3.00 14.02 -17.50
N PHE A 17 -3.01 15.12 -16.77
CA PHE A 17 -2.67 15.15 -15.34
C PHE A 17 -3.63 14.34 -14.47
N PHE A 18 -4.93 14.29 -14.82
CA PHE A 18 -5.95 13.49 -14.12
C PHE A 18 -6.30 12.18 -14.82
N GLU A 19 -5.41 11.66 -15.66
CA GLU A 19 -5.53 10.33 -16.26
C GLU A 19 -5.65 9.27 -15.15
N GLY A 20 -6.72 8.45 -15.20
CA GLY A 20 -7.07 7.47 -14.15
C GLY A 20 -8.34 7.80 -13.34
N LEU A 21 -8.84 9.05 -13.38
CA LEU A 21 -10.09 9.45 -12.71
C LEU A 21 -11.37 9.09 -13.47
N ARG A 22 -11.28 8.76 -14.77
CA ARG A 22 -12.44 8.31 -15.53
C ARG A 22 -12.83 6.92 -15.06
N GLU A 23 -14.05 6.81 -14.52
CA GLU A 23 -14.70 5.53 -14.24
C GLU A 23 -14.54 4.63 -15.46
N ALA A 24 -13.81 3.55 -15.27
CA ALA A 24 -13.91 2.42 -16.17
C ALA A 24 -15.37 1.96 -16.10
N ALA A 25 -16.05 1.92 -17.25
CA ALA A 25 -17.38 1.33 -17.35
C ALA A 25 -17.39 -0.04 -16.64
N PRO A 26 -18.52 -0.48 -16.04
CA PRO A 26 -18.59 -1.76 -15.34
C PRO A 26 -18.09 -2.88 -16.27
N GLY A 27 -16.93 -3.47 -15.95
CA GLY A 27 -16.28 -4.53 -16.75
C GLY A 27 -14.97 -4.14 -17.45
N ALA A 28 -14.58 -2.86 -17.51
CA ALA A 28 -13.27 -2.47 -17.99
C ALA A 28 -12.25 -2.53 -16.84
N ALA A 29 -11.33 -3.49 -16.88
CA ALA A 29 -10.19 -3.50 -15.97
C ALA A 29 -9.48 -2.14 -16.04
N ALA A 30 -9.29 -1.47 -14.90
CA ALA A 30 -8.60 -0.19 -14.80
C ALA A 30 -7.34 -0.19 -15.68
N GLY A 31 -7.23 0.83 -16.55
CA GLY A 31 -6.26 0.92 -17.65
C GLY A 31 -4.81 1.02 -17.21
N TYR A 32 -4.29 -0.04 -16.61
CA TYR A 32 -2.85 -0.24 -16.43
C TYR A 32 -2.29 -0.88 -17.69
N HIS A 33 -1.15 -0.37 -18.14
CA HIS A 33 -0.34 -1.06 -19.14
C HIS A 33 0.07 -2.41 -18.56
N ARG A 34 -0.51 -3.49 -19.09
CA ARG A 34 -0.13 -4.86 -18.71
C ARG A 34 1.16 -5.22 -19.41
N ALA A 35 2.05 -5.86 -18.69
CA ALA A 35 3.34 -6.30 -19.19
C ALA A 35 3.53 -7.79 -18.91
N GLN A 36 4.43 -8.40 -19.67
CA GLN A 36 4.80 -9.79 -19.49
C GLN A 36 5.43 -9.98 -18.10
N TRP A 37 5.19 -11.13 -17.47
CA TRP A 37 5.60 -11.38 -16.08
C TRP A 37 7.09 -11.17 -15.83
N TRP A 38 7.95 -11.46 -16.80
CA TRP A 38 9.40 -11.29 -16.69
C TRP A 38 9.81 -9.81 -16.79
N GLN A 39 9.03 -8.96 -17.46
CA GLN A 39 9.26 -7.51 -17.49
C GLN A 39 8.87 -6.88 -16.15
N VAL A 40 7.74 -7.29 -15.59
CA VAL A 40 7.31 -6.89 -14.24
C VAL A 40 8.31 -7.41 -13.19
N MET A 41 8.87 -8.61 -13.39
CA MET A 41 9.95 -9.14 -12.55
C MET A 41 11.17 -8.23 -12.55
N CYS A 42 11.50 -7.59 -13.68
CA CYS A 42 12.61 -6.62 -13.71
C CYS A 42 12.26 -5.35 -12.93
N LEU A 43 11.02 -4.86 -13.02
CA LEU A 43 10.59 -3.69 -12.23
C LEU A 43 10.59 -3.94 -10.72
N THR A 44 10.18 -5.14 -10.26
CA THR A 44 10.28 -5.51 -8.84
C THR A 44 11.70 -5.92 -8.48
N GLY A 45 12.42 -6.43 -9.47
CA GLY A 45 13.77 -6.94 -9.36
C GLY A 45 14.82 -5.85 -9.25
N VAL A 46 14.58 -4.61 -9.67
CA VAL A 46 15.58 -3.55 -9.43
C VAL A 46 15.83 -3.35 -7.95
N ASP A 47 14.79 -3.43 -7.11
CA ASP A 47 14.93 -3.44 -5.66
C ASP A 47 15.57 -4.75 -5.18
N TYR A 48 14.98 -5.90 -5.51
CA TYR A 48 15.47 -7.19 -5.01
C TYR A 48 16.90 -7.54 -5.44
N PHE A 49 17.27 -7.34 -6.71
CA PHE A 49 18.59 -7.65 -7.24
C PHE A 49 19.64 -6.62 -6.85
N SER A 50 19.28 -5.34 -6.67
CA SER A 50 20.25 -4.31 -6.27
C SER A 50 20.89 -4.58 -4.91
N THR A 51 20.22 -5.36 -4.05
CA THR A 51 20.76 -5.82 -2.77
C THR A 51 22.14 -6.47 -2.89
N LEU A 52 22.48 -7.08 -4.04
CA LEU A 52 23.82 -7.62 -4.30
C LEU A 52 24.95 -6.58 -4.17
N GLY A 53 24.66 -5.29 -4.37
CA GLY A 53 25.64 -4.21 -4.31
C GLY A 53 26.23 -4.05 -2.91
N TYR A 54 25.39 -4.15 -1.87
CA TYR A 54 25.76 -3.90 -0.48
C TYR A 54 25.69 -5.14 0.42
N GLN A 55 24.78 -6.09 0.15
CA GLN A 55 24.46 -7.19 1.06
C GLN A 55 25.64 -8.12 1.39
N PRO A 56 26.52 -8.51 0.44
CA PRO A 56 27.70 -9.30 0.78
C PRO A 56 28.62 -8.60 1.80
N GLY A 57 28.77 -7.27 1.69
CA GLY A 57 29.52 -6.45 2.63
C GLY A 57 28.86 -6.39 4.01
N ILE A 58 27.56 -6.12 4.06
CA ILE A 58 26.78 -6.12 5.32
C ILE A 58 26.85 -7.50 6.00
N ALA A 59 26.76 -8.58 5.21
CA ALA A 59 26.82 -9.94 5.73
C ALA A 59 28.18 -10.25 6.36
N PHE A 60 29.28 -9.83 5.73
CA PHE A 60 30.61 -9.98 6.30
C PHE A 60 30.80 -9.10 7.54
N LEU A 61 30.33 -7.85 7.53
CA LEU A 61 30.42 -6.99 8.72
C LEU A 61 29.64 -7.54 9.91
N ALA A 62 28.49 -8.18 9.66
CA ALA A 62 27.66 -8.77 10.70
C ALA A 62 28.20 -10.12 11.23
N ALA A 63 28.69 -10.98 10.33
CA ALA A 63 28.98 -12.39 10.64
C ALA A 63 30.45 -12.80 10.44
N GLY A 64 31.30 -11.90 9.92
CA GLY A 64 32.69 -12.20 9.57
C GLY A 64 32.79 -13.41 8.64
N PHE A 65 33.70 -14.33 8.96
CA PHE A 65 33.87 -15.57 8.19
C PHE A 65 32.63 -16.48 8.19
N LEU A 66 31.66 -16.28 9.09
CA LEU A 66 30.38 -17.00 9.09
C LEU A 66 29.41 -16.50 8.01
N SER A 67 29.72 -15.39 7.32
CA SER A 67 28.87 -14.76 6.30
C SER A 67 28.28 -15.72 5.25
N PRO A 68 29.03 -16.68 4.65
CA PRO A 68 28.45 -17.63 3.70
C PRO A 68 27.39 -18.54 4.31
N VAL A 69 27.57 -18.97 5.57
CA VAL A 69 26.60 -19.81 6.29
C VAL A 69 25.36 -18.98 6.66
N ALA A 70 25.55 -17.74 7.12
CA ALA A 70 24.44 -16.85 7.44
C ALA A 70 23.61 -16.48 6.20
N THR A 71 24.28 -16.24 5.06
CA THR A 71 23.64 -16.01 3.76
C THR A 71 22.89 -17.25 3.28
N PHE A 72 23.44 -18.45 3.50
CA PHE A 72 22.73 -19.69 3.18
C PHE A 72 21.44 -19.85 4.00
N VAL A 73 21.46 -19.52 5.30
CA VAL A 73 20.26 -19.51 6.15
C VAL A 73 19.22 -18.52 5.63
N LEU A 74 19.64 -17.31 5.22
CA LEU A 74 18.76 -16.35 4.57
C LEU A 74 18.12 -16.94 3.30
N VAL A 75 18.92 -17.57 2.43
CA VAL A 75 18.40 -18.20 1.20
C VAL A 75 17.38 -19.29 1.51
N LEU A 76 17.62 -20.11 2.53
CA LEU A 76 16.64 -21.10 2.99
C LEU A 76 15.34 -20.43 3.45
N LEU A 77 15.41 -19.35 4.23
CA LEU A 77 14.22 -18.62 4.64
C LEU A 77 13.52 -17.95 3.45
N THR A 78 14.25 -17.46 2.46
CA THR A 78 13.68 -16.92 1.23
C THR A 78 12.87 -17.99 0.48
N LEU A 79 13.47 -19.16 0.24
CA LEU A 79 12.89 -20.23 -0.58
C LEU A 79 11.79 -21.01 0.15
N PHE A 80 11.92 -21.22 1.46
CA PHE A 80 11.02 -22.05 2.25
C PHE A 80 10.13 -21.25 3.22
N GLY A 81 10.42 -19.96 3.43
CA GLY A 81 9.63 -19.04 4.26
C GLY A 81 8.89 -18.01 3.42
N ALA A 82 9.61 -17.03 2.85
CA ALA A 82 9.01 -15.92 2.11
C ALA A 82 8.26 -16.38 0.85
N LEU A 83 8.92 -17.15 -0.03
CA LEU A 83 8.34 -17.56 -1.31
C LEU A 83 7.02 -18.34 -1.16
N PRO A 84 6.87 -19.34 -0.26
CA PRO A 84 5.60 -20.01 -0.04
C PRO A 84 4.50 -19.10 0.50
N ILE A 85 4.83 -18.17 1.41
CA ILE A 85 3.88 -17.19 1.94
C ILE A 85 3.38 -16.29 0.82
N TYR A 86 4.29 -15.62 0.09
CA TYR A 86 3.90 -14.69 -0.97
C TYR A 86 3.26 -15.37 -2.18
N SER A 87 3.57 -16.64 -2.44
CA SER A 87 2.83 -17.44 -3.43
C SER A 87 1.36 -17.61 -3.04
N ARG A 88 1.05 -17.71 -1.74
CA ARG A 88 -0.33 -17.77 -1.23
C ARG A 88 -0.98 -16.41 -1.15
N VAL A 89 -0.24 -15.35 -0.82
CA VAL A 89 -0.76 -13.98 -0.91
C VAL A 89 -1.18 -13.66 -2.36
N ALA A 90 -0.39 -14.07 -3.36
CA ALA A 90 -0.74 -13.90 -4.76
C ALA A 90 -2.02 -14.65 -5.18
N GLU A 91 -2.33 -15.80 -4.56
CA GLU A 91 -3.60 -16.51 -4.78
C GLU A 91 -4.78 -15.81 -4.11
N ALA A 92 -4.60 -15.35 -2.88
CA ALA A 92 -5.67 -14.77 -2.06
C ALA A 92 -5.98 -13.32 -2.42
N SER A 93 -5.00 -12.58 -2.94
CA SER A 93 -5.08 -11.15 -3.24
C SER A 93 -4.62 -10.82 -4.67
N PRO A 94 -5.30 -11.35 -5.72
CA PRO A 94 -4.87 -11.23 -7.12
C PRO A 94 -4.98 -9.82 -7.70
N HIS A 95 -5.54 -8.90 -6.92
CA HIS A 95 -5.73 -7.50 -7.26
C HIS A 95 -4.63 -6.59 -6.66
N GLY A 96 -3.50 -7.14 -6.19
CA GLY A 96 -2.36 -6.33 -5.72
C GLY A 96 -2.64 -5.54 -4.44
N GLN A 97 -3.55 -6.04 -3.63
CA GLN A 97 -3.88 -5.50 -2.31
C GLN A 97 -2.97 -6.09 -1.21
N GLY A 98 -2.21 -7.14 -1.54
CA GLY A 98 -1.24 -7.75 -0.62
C GLY A 98 -1.91 -8.41 0.57
N SER A 99 -1.15 -8.51 1.67
CA SER A 99 -1.61 -9.11 2.93
C SER A 99 -2.67 -8.30 3.67
N ILE A 100 -2.78 -7.01 3.36
CA ILE A 100 -3.68 -6.07 4.02
C ILE A 100 -5.15 -6.47 3.81
N SER A 101 -5.55 -6.81 2.58
CA SER A 101 -6.94 -7.24 2.30
C SER A 101 -7.28 -8.57 2.97
N MET A 102 -6.32 -9.50 3.02
CA MET A 102 -6.53 -10.80 3.66
C MET A 102 -6.86 -10.65 5.15
N LEU A 103 -6.19 -9.72 5.86
CA LEU A 103 -6.43 -9.48 7.29
C LEU A 103 -7.67 -8.64 7.54
N GLU A 104 -8.01 -7.74 6.61
CA GLU A 104 -9.23 -6.94 6.67
C GLU A 104 -10.49 -7.81 6.74
N GLU A 105 -10.57 -8.89 5.95
CA GLU A 105 -11.71 -9.82 5.94
C GLU A 105 -11.95 -10.52 7.30
N HIS A 106 -10.92 -10.59 8.15
CA HIS A 106 -10.97 -11.30 9.43
C HIS A 106 -11.27 -10.39 10.64
N LEU A 107 -11.23 -9.06 10.48
CA LEU A 107 -11.38 -8.11 11.59
C LEU A 107 -12.68 -7.30 11.47
N PRO A 108 -13.61 -7.40 12.43
CA PRO A 108 -14.90 -6.72 12.33
C PRO A 108 -14.77 -5.20 12.51
N ARG A 109 -15.48 -4.46 11.65
CA ARG A 109 -15.81 -3.03 11.81
C ARG A 109 -14.56 -2.13 11.94
N TRP A 110 -14.54 -1.24 12.94
CA TRP A 110 -13.51 -0.21 13.10
C TRP A 110 -12.13 -0.76 13.49
N LYS A 111 -12.07 -1.94 14.13
CA LYS A 111 -10.81 -2.59 14.49
C LYS A 111 -10.03 -2.97 13.23
N GLY A 112 -10.72 -3.47 12.21
CA GLY A 112 -10.13 -3.73 10.90
C GLY A 112 -9.55 -2.47 10.26
N LYS A 113 -10.31 -1.36 10.28
CA LYS A 113 -9.83 -0.08 9.74
C LYS A 113 -8.60 0.47 10.44
N ALA A 114 -8.60 0.50 11.78
CA ALA A 114 -7.45 0.98 12.55
C ALA A 114 -6.21 0.12 12.29
N PHE A 115 -6.40 -1.20 12.19
CA PHE A 115 -5.34 -2.13 11.87
C PHE A 115 -4.80 -1.93 10.44
N VAL A 116 -5.68 -1.79 9.44
CA VAL A 116 -5.29 -1.49 8.05
C VAL A 116 -4.55 -0.16 7.95
N LEU A 117 -4.99 0.88 8.67
CA LEU A 117 -4.29 2.17 8.71
C LEU A 117 -2.88 2.05 9.30
N CYS A 118 -2.72 1.23 10.33
CA CYS A 118 -1.41 0.95 10.92
C CYS A 118 -0.50 0.23 9.92
N LEU A 119 -0.99 -0.83 9.27
CA LEU A 119 -0.24 -1.54 8.23
C LEU A 119 0.08 -0.65 7.03
N LEU A 120 -0.84 0.23 6.64
CA LEU A 120 -0.62 1.21 5.57
C LEU A 120 0.48 2.20 5.95
N GLY A 121 0.59 2.57 7.23
CA GLY A 121 1.69 3.39 7.73
C GLY A 121 3.03 2.67 7.69
N PHE A 122 3.08 1.38 8.02
CA PHE A 122 4.28 0.58 7.81
C PHE A 122 4.61 0.41 6.32
N ALA A 123 3.63 0.20 5.44
CA ALA A 123 3.83 0.17 3.99
C ALA A 123 4.33 1.49 3.42
N ALA A 124 3.79 2.62 3.92
CA ALA A 124 4.28 3.94 3.56
C ALA A 124 5.72 4.15 4.04
N THR A 125 6.03 3.73 5.27
CA THR A 125 7.39 3.80 5.81
C THR A 125 8.34 2.98 4.94
N ASP A 126 8.01 1.72 4.68
CA ASP A 126 8.82 0.82 3.86
C ASP A 126 9.09 1.40 2.47
N PHE A 127 8.04 1.71 1.72
CA PHE A 127 8.20 2.16 0.33
C PHE A 127 8.79 3.56 0.21
N VAL A 128 8.40 4.52 1.07
CA VAL A 128 8.97 5.86 1.00
C VAL A 128 10.45 5.83 1.38
N ILE A 129 10.83 5.10 2.43
CA ILE A 129 12.23 4.96 2.82
C ILE A 129 13.00 4.17 1.76
N THR A 130 12.41 3.15 1.13
CA THR A 130 13.06 2.46 0.01
C THR A 130 13.43 3.44 -1.10
N ILE A 131 12.53 4.36 -1.47
CA ILE A 131 12.80 5.38 -2.50
C ILE A 131 13.97 6.29 -2.09
N THR A 132 13.97 6.81 -0.87
CA THR A 132 14.98 7.77 -0.41
C THR A 132 16.33 7.11 -0.11
N LEU A 133 16.33 5.94 0.53
CA LEU A 133 17.52 5.14 0.84
C LEU A 133 18.21 4.66 -0.44
N SER A 134 17.46 4.19 -1.43
CA SER A 134 18.00 3.75 -2.73
C SER A 134 18.73 4.88 -3.48
N ALA A 135 18.14 6.09 -3.48
CA ALA A 135 18.75 7.25 -4.12
C ALA A 135 19.96 7.78 -3.32
N ALA A 136 19.91 7.71 -1.99
CA ALA A 136 21.03 8.04 -1.11
C ALA A 136 22.20 7.07 -1.31
N ASP A 137 21.94 5.77 -1.39
CA ASP A 137 22.97 4.75 -1.59
C ASP A 137 23.63 4.86 -2.97
N ALA A 138 22.84 5.12 -4.02
CA ALA A 138 23.38 5.45 -5.34
C ALA A 138 24.27 6.70 -5.30
N THR A 139 23.90 7.70 -4.50
CA THR A 139 24.72 8.91 -4.29
C THR A 139 26.02 8.59 -3.57
N ALA A 140 26.00 7.75 -2.55
CA ALA A 140 27.20 7.30 -1.83
C ALA A 140 28.17 6.58 -2.77
N HIS A 141 27.66 5.73 -3.67
CA HIS A 141 28.47 5.08 -4.70
C HIS A 141 29.05 6.06 -5.73
N ILE A 142 28.30 7.11 -6.13
CA ILE A 142 28.81 8.17 -7.01
C ILE A 142 29.95 8.93 -6.34
N VAL A 143 29.76 9.35 -5.08
CA VAL A 143 30.75 10.13 -4.32
C VAL A 143 31.98 9.29 -3.98
N GLY A 144 31.80 7.99 -3.74
CA GLY A 144 32.88 7.04 -3.50
C GLY A 144 33.66 6.63 -4.76
N ASN A 145 33.27 7.10 -5.95
CA ASN A 145 33.98 6.80 -7.18
C ASN A 145 35.26 7.66 -7.28
N PRO A 146 36.46 7.06 -7.51
CA PRO A 146 37.73 7.80 -7.62
C PRO A 146 37.75 8.90 -8.69
N PHE A 147 36.91 8.77 -9.72
CA PHE A 147 36.82 9.73 -10.83
C PHE A 147 35.84 10.88 -10.56
N PHE A 148 35.10 10.87 -9.46
CA PHE A 148 34.13 11.92 -9.15
C PHE A 148 34.80 13.14 -8.51
N PRO A 149 34.60 14.36 -9.04
CA PRO A 149 35.29 15.55 -8.54
C PRO A 149 34.76 15.95 -7.15
N GLN A 150 35.67 16.12 -6.18
CA GLN A 150 35.34 16.49 -4.80
C GLN A 150 34.55 17.81 -4.69
N SER A 151 34.72 18.74 -5.64
CA SER A 151 33.99 20.00 -5.68
C SER A 151 32.48 19.84 -5.93
N LEU A 152 32.04 18.67 -6.42
CA LEU A 152 30.62 18.34 -6.62
C LEU A 152 30.06 17.43 -5.51
N ASN A 153 30.80 17.24 -4.41
CA ASN A 153 30.37 16.41 -3.29
C ASN A 153 29.28 17.11 -2.45
N HIS A 154 28.05 17.07 -2.97
CA HIS A 154 26.84 17.54 -2.32
C HIS A 154 25.80 16.41 -2.26
N PRO A 155 25.91 15.47 -1.29
CA PRO A 155 25.07 14.27 -1.26
C PRO A 155 23.58 14.57 -1.33
N VAL A 156 23.08 15.50 -0.52
CA VAL A 156 21.67 15.91 -0.52
C VAL A 156 21.21 16.38 -1.90
N VAL A 157 21.97 17.24 -2.57
CA VAL A 157 21.60 17.79 -3.89
C VAL A 157 21.60 16.69 -4.95
N LEU A 158 22.62 15.83 -4.95
CA LEU A 158 22.73 14.69 -5.88
C LEU A 158 21.56 13.72 -5.69
N THR A 159 21.22 13.38 -4.44
CA THR A 159 20.08 12.52 -4.13
C THR A 159 18.76 13.14 -4.60
N LEU A 160 18.56 14.45 -4.38
CA LEU A 160 17.36 15.15 -4.87
C LEU A 160 17.27 15.14 -6.40
N LEU A 161 18.39 15.28 -7.11
CA LEU A 161 18.42 15.19 -8.58
C LEU A 161 18.06 13.78 -9.06
N LEU A 162 18.60 12.75 -8.42
CA LEU A 162 18.27 11.36 -8.69
C LEU A 162 16.77 11.09 -8.45
N LEU A 163 16.23 11.53 -7.32
CA LEU A 163 14.80 11.42 -7.01
C LEU A 163 13.92 12.18 -8.02
N ALA A 164 14.34 13.37 -8.46
CA ALA A 164 13.65 14.12 -9.51
C ALA A 164 13.62 13.33 -10.83
N GLY A 165 14.74 12.70 -11.22
CA GLY A 165 14.82 11.83 -12.39
C GLY A 165 13.87 10.64 -12.31
N LEU A 166 13.83 9.96 -11.16
CA LEU A 166 12.90 8.84 -10.91
C LEU A 166 11.44 9.31 -11.05
N CYS A 167 11.09 10.44 -10.44
CA CYS A 167 9.74 11.00 -10.51
C CYS A 167 9.37 11.41 -11.94
N ALA A 168 10.29 11.97 -12.71
CA ALA A 168 10.07 12.33 -14.11
C ALA A 168 9.71 11.11 -14.98
N ILE A 169 10.32 9.96 -14.73
CA ILE A 169 10.01 8.70 -15.43
C ILE A 169 8.57 8.27 -15.14
N PHE A 170 8.14 8.29 -13.87
CA PHE A 170 6.77 7.93 -13.51
C PHE A 170 5.72 8.96 -13.96
N LEU A 171 6.07 10.24 -14.08
CA LEU A 171 5.22 11.25 -14.72
C LEU A 171 4.99 10.95 -16.21
N LYS A 172 6.00 10.40 -16.89
CA LYS A 172 5.89 9.94 -18.29
C LYS A 172 4.97 8.71 -18.39
N GLY A 173 5.20 7.69 -17.57
CA GLY A 173 4.26 6.57 -17.37
C GLY A 173 4.92 5.23 -17.03
N PHE A 174 4.10 4.25 -16.60
CA PHE A 174 4.57 2.92 -16.16
C PHE A 174 5.33 2.11 -17.21
N GLY A 175 4.93 2.19 -18.49
CA GLY A 175 5.62 1.44 -19.56
C GLY A 175 7.09 1.82 -19.71
N GLU A 176 7.42 3.10 -19.50
CA GLU A 176 8.79 3.63 -19.55
C GLU A 176 9.61 3.13 -18.37
N ALA A 177 9.01 3.11 -17.17
CA ALA A 177 9.66 2.56 -15.98
C ALA A 177 9.97 1.06 -16.13
N ILE A 178 9.02 0.28 -16.67
CA ILE A 178 9.23 -1.15 -16.94
C ILE A 178 10.32 -1.35 -17.99
N GLY A 179 10.30 -0.59 -19.09
CA GLY A 179 11.30 -0.69 -20.15
C GLY A 179 12.71 -0.40 -19.63
N LEU A 180 12.88 0.64 -18.83
CA LEU A 180 14.17 0.96 -18.20
C LEU A 180 14.60 -0.12 -17.21
N ALA A 181 13.69 -0.63 -16.37
CA ALA A 181 13.98 -1.70 -15.42
C ALA A 181 14.55 -2.96 -16.10
N VAL A 182 13.96 -3.35 -17.24
CA VAL A 182 14.43 -4.52 -18.02
C VAL A 182 15.88 -4.35 -18.44
N ILE A 183 16.24 -3.18 -18.98
CA ILE A 183 17.61 -2.91 -19.44
C ILE A 183 18.59 -2.95 -18.25
N LEU A 184 18.26 -2.25 -17.16
CA LEU A 184 19.11 -2.16 -15.97
C LEU A 184 19.34 -3.52 -15.33
N VAL A 185 18.27 -4.32 -15.14
CA VAL A 185 18.37 -5.65 -14.51
C VAL A 185 19.19 -6.61 -15.37
N ILE A 186 18.97 -6.65 -16.68
CA ILE A 186 19.72 -7.57 -17.56
C ILE A 186 21.22 -7.26 -17.51
N ILE A 187 21.58 -5.97 -17.66
CA ILE A 187 22.98 -5.55 -17.62
C ILE A 187 23.60 -5.88 -16.25
N TYR A 188 22.94 -5.49 -15.17
CA TYR A 188 23.46 -5.69 -13.82
C TYR A 188 23.63 -7.17 -13.46
N LEU A 189 22.63 -8.01 -13.76
CA LEU A 189 22.74 -9.45 -13.50
C LEU A 189 23.82 -10.11 -14.35
N ALA A 190 23.95 -9.73 -15.63
CA ALA A 190 25.01 -10.24 -16.49
C ALA A 190 26.40 -9.90 -15.94
N LEU A 191 26.62 -8.65 -15.54
CA LEU A 191 27.88 -8.20 -14.94
C LEU A 191 28.17 -8.93 -13.62
N ASN A 192 27.17 -9.11 -12.76
CA ASN A 192 27.32 -9.86 -11.51
C ASN A 192 27.68 -11.33 -11.74
N VAL A 193 27.05 -11.99 -12.73
CA VAL A 193 27.41 -13.36 -13.11
C VAL A 193 28.88 -13.45 -13.54
N VAL A 194 29.38 -12.46 -14.30
CA VAL A 194 30.79 -12.41 -14.72
C VAL A 194 31.72 -12.21 -13.52
N VAL A 195 31.45 -11.21 -12.67
CA VAL A 195 32.29 -10.92 -11.48
C VAL A 195 32.33 -12.11 -10.53
N ILE A 196 31.16 -12.63 -10.15
CA ILE A 196 31.06 -13.75 -9.21
C ILE A 196 31.65 -15.02 -9.84
N GLY A 197 31.36 -15.28 -11.12
CA GLY A 197 31.91 -16.43 -11.83
C GLY A 197 33.44 -16.39 -11.87
N TYR A 198 34.04 -15.25 -12.22
CA TYR A 198 35.49 -15.10 -12.26
C TYR A 198 36.12 -15.22 -10.85
N ALA A 199 35.50 -14.61 -9.84
CA ALA A 199 35.96 -14.71 -8.46
C ALA A 199 35.91 -16.15 -7.94
N LEU A 200 34.85 -16.90 -8.23
CA LEU A 200 34.74 -18.32 -7.86
C LEU A 200 35.76 -19.18 -8.61
N LEU A 201 36.04 -18.89 -9.89
CA LEU A 201 37.11 -19.56 -10.64
C LEU A 201 38.48 -19.31 -10.00
N ARG A 202 38.76 -18.08 -9.53
CA ARG A 202 40.00 -17.76 -8.81
C ARG A 202 40.15 -18.52 -7.49
N LEU A 203 39.05 -18.81 -6.80
CA LEU A 203 39.11 -19.67 -5.61
C LEU A 203 39.57 -21.11 -5.94
N LEU A 204 39.37 -21.59 -7.17
CA LEU A 204 39.89 -22.89 -7.59
C LEU A 204 41.41 -22.89 -7.79
N ASP A 205 42.00 -21.72 -8.09
CA ASP A 205 43.46 -21.53 -8.17
C ASP A 205 44.12 -21.48 -6.77
N HIS A 206 43.32 -21.29 -5.70
CA HIS A 206 43.75 -21.18 -4.30
C HIS A 206 43.12 -22.28 -3.42
N PRO A 207 43.55 -23.55 -3.59
CA PRO A 207 42.92 -24.69 -2.90
C PRO A 207 43.00 -24.62 -1.37
N GLU A 208 43.93 -23.85 -0.81
CA GLU A 208 44.10 -23.60 0.63
C GLU A 208 42.99 -22.74 1.26
N ALA A 209 42.27 -21.94 0.47
CA ALA A 209 41.28 -20.99 0.98
C ALA A 209 40.12 -21.68 1.72
N PHE A 210 39.60 -22.78 1.17
CA PHE A 210 38.48 -23.52 1.77
C PHE A 210 38.86 -24.24 3.08
N PRO A 211 39.98 -25.01 3.14
CA PRO A 211 40.45 -25.58 4.40
C PRO A 211 40.73 -24.53 5.48
N ALA A 212 41.33 -23.39 5.12
CA ALA A 212 41.63 -22.30 6.05
C ALA A 212 40.37 -21.61 6.58
N TRP A 213 39.39 -21.37 5.71
CA TRP A 213 38.09 -20.85 6.11
C TRP A 213 37.36 -21.82 7.06
N ARG A 214 37.35 -23.12 6.72
CA ARG A 214 36.76 -24.15 7.56
C ARG A 214 37.42 -24.21 8.93
N SER A 215 38.75 -24.24 9.01
CA SER A 215 39.45 -24.27 10.30
C SER A 215 39.10 -23.05 11.13
N THR A 216 39.10 -21.85 10.54
CA THR A 216 38.73 -20.60 11.20
C THR A 216 37.32 -20.65 11.79
N LEU A 217 36.34 -21.20 11.06
CA LEU A 217 34.98 -21.37 11.56
C LEU A 217 34.92 -22.27 12.79
N TYR A 218 35.57 -23.44 12.75
CA TYR A 218 35.60 -24.36 13.89
C TYR A 218 36.34 -23.77 15.09
N THR A 219 37.40 -23.00 14.87
CA THR A 219 38.12 -22.30 15.94
C THR A 219 37.25 -21.21 16.60
N GLN A 220 36.48 -20.44 15.83
CA GLN A 220 35.67 -19.33 16.35
C GLN A 220 34.35 -19.78 17.00
N HIS A 221 33.69 -20.81 16.46
CA HIS A 221 32.33 -21.19 16.88
C HIS A 221 32.22 -22.59 17.48
N GLY A 222 33.27 -23.42 17.40
CA GLY A 222 33.36 -24.75 18.01
C GLY A 222 32.54 -25.84 17.31
N SER A 223 31.26 -25.59 17.01
CA SER A 223 30.37 -26.60 16.41
C SER A 223 29.44 -26.04 15.32
N PRO A 224 29.02 -26.87 14.33
CA PRO A 224 28.05 -26.46 13.32
C PRO A 224 26.69 -26.02 13.89
N ILE A 225 26.27 -26.58 15.02
CA ILE A 225 25.01 -26.20 15.67
C ILE A 225 25.11 -24.77 16.21
N MET A 226 26.25 -24.42 16.82
CA MET A 226 26.51 -23.05 17.29
C MET A 226 26.58 -22.07 16.11
N MET A 227 27.19 -22.46 14.99
CA MET A 227 27.23 -21.65 13.76
C MET A 227 25.82 -21.34 13.25
N ILE A 228 24.92 -22.34 13.22
CA ILE A 228 23.52 -22.14 12.83
C ILE A 228 22.80 -21.22 13.83
N ALA A 229 23.00 -21.42 15.13
CA ALA A 229 22.39 -20.60 16.17
C ALA A 229 22.82 -19.12 16.06
N VAL A 230 24.12 -18.87 15.86
CA VAL A 230 24.66 -17.52 15.66
C VAL A 230 24.16 -16.92 14.34
N ALA A 231 24.12 -17.70 13.26
CA ALA A 231 23.57 -17.26 11.98
C ALA A 231 22.09 -16.85 12.08
N LEU A 232 21.28 -17.60 12.84
CA LEU A 232 19.88 -17.26 13.12
C LEU A 232 19.73 -16.02 14.00
N LEU A 233 20.67 -15.76 14.90
CA LEU A 233 20.69 -14.55 15.72
C LEU A 233 21.06 -13.31 14.89
N LEU A 234 22.03 -13.44 13.97
CA LEU A 234 22.48 -12.36 13.10
C LEU A 234 21.54 -12.11 11.91
N PHE A 235 20.60 -13.02 11.67
CA PHE A 235 19.66 -12.99 10.55
C PHE A 235 18.91 -11.65 10.36
N PRO A 236 18.40 -10.95 11.40
CA PRO A 236 17.69 -9.69 11.21
C PRO A 236 18.51 -8.63 10.47
N LYS A 237 19.84 -8.61 10.69
CA LYS A 237 20.76 -7.70 10.00
C LYS A 237 20.88 -8.01 8.50
N LEU A 238 20.54 -9.22 8.08
CA LEU A 238 20.59 -9.71 6.70
C LEU A 238 19.21 -9.69 6.02
N ALA A 239 18.12 -9.53 6.78
CA ALA A 239 16.76 -9.56 6.29
C ALA A 239 16.39 -8.36 5.38
N LEU A 240 17.28 -7.37 5.28
CA LEU A 240 17.20 -6.21 4.38
C LEU A 240 16.99 -6.58 2.90
N GLY A 241 17.37 -7.81 2.50
CA GLY A 241 17.25 -8.28 1.11
C GLY A 241 15.88 -8.83 0.71
N LEU A 242 14.84 -8.81 1.55
CA LEU A 242 13.56 -9.49 1.29
C LEU A 242 12.39 -8.57 0.82
N SER A 243 12.62 -7.25 0.70
CA SER A 243 11.61 -6.23 0.32
C SER A 243 10.88 -6.53 -0.99
N GLY A 244 11.59 -7.09 -1.98
CA GLY A 244 11.08 -7.35 -3.32
C GLY A 244 9.86 -8.26 -3.43
N PHE A 245 9.55 -9.04 -2.39
CA PHE A 245 8.38 -9.92 -2.39
C PHE A 245 7.06 -9.18 -2.17
N GLU A 246 7.02 -8.22 -1.24
CA GLU A 246 5.80 -7.43 -0.98
C GLU A 246 5.51 -6.51 -2.18
N THR A 247 6.54 -5.84 -2.72
CA THR A 247 6.41 -5.06 -3.96
C THR A 247 5.99 -5.95 -5.13
N GLY A 248 6.53 -7.16 -5.24
CA GLY A 248 6.17 -8.18 -6.23
C GLY A 248 4.68 -8.51 -6.28
N VAL A 249 4.06 -8.72 -5.12
CA VAL A 249 2.61 -8.96 -5.04
C VAL A 249 1.81 -7.67 -5.16
N ALA A 250 2.32 -6.54 -4.65
CA ALA A 250 1.67 -5.24 -4.81
C ALA A 250 1.53 -4.84 -6.28
N VAL A 251 2.52 -5.10 -7.14
CA VAL A 251 2.45 -4.77 -8.58
C VAL A 251 1.83 -5.86 -9.46
N MET A 252 1.31 -6.94 -8.85
CA MET A 252 0.61 -8.03 -9.55
C MET A 252 -0.42 -7.56 -10.59
N PRO A 253 -1.19 -6.47 -10.41
CA PRO A 253 -2.14 -5.99 -11.42
C PRO A 253 -1.50 -5.55 -12.75
N LEU A 254 -0.19 -5.29 -12.77
CA LEU A 254 0.58 -5.02 -13.99
C LEU A 254 0.93 -6.29 -14.77
N VAL A 255 0.85 -7.46 -14.13
CA VAL A 255 1.17 -8.75 -14.75
C VAL A 255 0.02 -9.16 -15.68
N GLU A 256 0.38 -9.45 -16.93
CA GLU A 256 -0.55 -9.98 -17.91
C GLU A 256 -1.04 -11.38 -17.53
N GLY A 257 -2.36 -11.56 -17.59
CA GLY A 257 -3.05 -12.83 -17.39
C GLY A 257 -3.44 -13.50 -18.72
N ASP A 258 -4.13 -14.63 -18.66
CA ASP A 258 -4.60 -15.30 -19.88
C ASP A 258 -5.78 -14.51 -20.49
N PRO A 259 -6.00 -14.56 -21.83
CA PRO A 259 -7.08 -13.79 -22.48
C PRO A 259 -8.48 -14.10 -21.95
N ASN A 260 -8.68 -15.30 -21.42
CA ASN A 260 -9.95 -15.81 -20.89
C ASN A 260 -9.99 -15.81 -19.34
N ASP A 261 -9.07 -15.10 -18.67
CA ASP A 261 -9.05 -15.03 -17.21
C ASP A 261 -10.35 -14.41 -16.66
N ASP A 262 -10.98 -15.10 -15.70
CA ASP A 262 -12.09 -14.54 -14.94
C ASP A 262 -11.61 -13.30 -14.15
N PRO A 263 -12.23 -12.12 -14.31
CA PRO A 263 -11.88 -10.93 -13.54
C PRO A 263 -11.91 -11.14 -12.02
N ALA A 264 -12.76 -12.03 -11.50
CA ALA A 264 -12.86 -12.31 -10.06
C ALA A 264 -11.74 -13.24 -9.55
N ARG A 265 -11.25 -14.16 -10.40
CA ARG A 265 -10.13 -15.06 -10.09
C ARG A 265 -9.26 -15.27 -11.33
N PRO A 266 -8.32 -14.34 -11.61
CA PRO A 266 -7.49 -14.42 -12.80
C PRO A 266 -6.35 -15.44 -12.61
N GLU A 267 -6.62 -16.71 -12.95
CA GLU A 267 -5.68 -17.82 -12.75
C GLU A 267 -4.36 -17.63 -13.53
N GLY A 268 -4.43 -17.15 -14.77
CA GLY A 268 -3.27 -16.83 -15.60
C GLY A 268 -2.35 -15.81 -14.94
N ARG A 269 -2.92 -14.71 -14.43
CA ARG A 269 -2.17 -13.69 -13.67
C ARG A 269 -1.54 -14.26 -12.40
N ILE A 270 -2.29 -15.04 -11.62
CA ILE A 270 -1.80 -15.69 -10.38
C ILE A 270 -0.60 -16.58 -10.71
N ARG A 271 -0.73 -17.45 -11.72
CA ARG A 271 0.33 -18.35 -12.18
C ARG A 271 1.58 -17.57 -12.61
N ASN A 272 1.40 -16.50 -13.39
CA ASN A 272 2.48 -15.66 -13.89
C ASN A 272 3.19 -14.88 -12.77
N THR A 273 2.45 -14.43 -11.75
CA THR A 273 3.02 -13.77 -10.56
C THR A 273 3.84 -14.74 -9.73
N LYS A 274 3.40 -15.99 -9.55
CA LYS A 274 4.21 -17.02 -8.89
C LYS A 274 5.49 -17.35 -9.67
N LYS A 275 5.43 -17.36 -11.01
CA LYS A 275 6.63 -17.51 -11.87
C LYS A 275 7.61 -16.37 -11.67
N LEU A 276 7.12 -15.12 -11.58
CA LEU A 276 7.92 -13.94 -11.25
C LEU A 276 8.64 -14.14 -9.91
N LEU A 277 7.90 -14.41 -8.83
CA LEU A 277 8.47 -14.54 -7.48
C LEU A 277 9.48 -15.70 -7.40
N ARG A 278 9.14 -16.86 -7.97
CA ARG A 278 10.03 -18.03 -7.97
C ARG A 278 11.31 -17.78 -8.77
N THR A 279 11.20 -17.19 -9.96
CA THR A 279 12.37 -16.93 -10.81
C THR A 279 13.31 -15.92 -10.15
N ALA A 280 12.78 -14.82 -9.62
CA ALA A 280 13.57 -13.83 -8.89
C ALA A 280 14.26 -14.46 -7.67
N ALA A 281 13.53 -15.23 -6.85
CA ALA A 281 14.08 -15.91 -5.68
C ALA A 281 15.23 -16.86 -6.03
N LEU A 282 15.10 -17.64 -7.11
CA LEU A 282 16.15 -18.57 -7.56
C LEU A 282 17.39 -17.86 -8.06
N ILE A 283 17.23 -16.82 -8.90
CA ILE A 283 18.36 -16.01 -9.39
C ILE A 283 19.14 -15.43 -8.21
N MET A 284 18.43 -14.78 -7.27
CA MET A 284 19.08 -14.19 -6.10
C MET A 284 19.72 -15.23 -5.18
N SER A 285 19.13 -16.40 -5.02
CA SER A 285 19.70 -17.47 -4.18
C SER A 285 21.09 -17.88 -4.68
N VAL A 286 21.24 -18.05 -5.99
CA VAL A 286 22.53 -18.41 -6.61
C VAL A 286 23.54 -17.27 -6.47
N LEU A 287 23.12 -16.03 -6.78
CA LEU A 287 24.02 -14.87 -6.74
C LEU A 287 24.44 -14.49 -5.32
N LEU A 288 23.54 -14.57 -4.34
CA LEU A 288 23.86 -14.29 -2.92
C LEU A 288 24.84 -15.31 -2.35
N ILE A 289 24.64 -16.60 -2.60
CA ILE A 289 25.57 -17.63 -2.14
C ILE A 289 26.94 -17.45 -2.80
N GLY A 290 26.97 -17.27 -4.13
CA GLY A 290 28.21 -17.07 -4.87
C GLY A 290 28.97 -15.82 -4.42
N SER A 291 28.28 -14.69 -4.28
CA SER A 291 28.87 -13.44 -3.82
C SER A 291 29.34 -13.52 -2.37
N ALA A 292 28.59 -14.13 -1.46
CA ALA A 292 29.00 -14.28 -0.05
C ALA A 292 30.26 -15.12 0.08
N ILE A 293 30.36 -16.24 -0.67
CA ILE A 293 31.57 -17.08 -0.71
C ILE A 293 32.74 -16.27 -1.29
N ALA A 294 32.57 -15.70 -2.48
CA ALA A 294 33.62 -14.96 -3.17
C ALA A 294 34.18 -13.81 -2.31
N THR A 295 33.30 -12.97 -1.76
CA THR A 295 33.70 -11.80 -0.95
C THR A 295 34.35 -12.21 0.37
N THR A 296 33.81 -13.22 1.07
CA THR A 296 34.36 -13.67 2.37
C THR A 296 35.75 -14.26 2.24
N LEU A 297 36.02 -15.01 1.17
CA LEU A 297 37.28 -15.73 1.00
C LEU A 297 38.36 -14.92 0.25
N LEU A 298 37.99 -13.93 -0.57
CA LEU A 298 38.96 -13.18 -1.38
C LEU A 298 39.25 -11.77 -0.86
N ILE A 299 38.34 -11.15 -0.11
CA ILE A 299 38.52 -9.77 0.37
C ILE A 299 39.14 -9.78 1.78
N PRO A 300 40.23 -9.04 2.01
CA PRO A 300 40.79 -8.90 3.34
C PRO A 300 39.79 -8.25 4.33
N PRO A 301 39.71 -8.71 5.60
CA PRO A 301 38.76 -8.16 6.57
C PRO A 301 38.89 -6.65 6.84
N ALA A 302 40.05 -6.07 6.59
CA ALA A 302 40.29 -4.63 6.77
C ALA A 302 39.54 -3.78 5.73
N GLU A 303 39.36 -4.28 4.50
CA GLU A 303 38.73 -3.54 3.41
C GLU A 303 37.22 -3.38 3.58
N PHE A 304 36.58 -4.21 4.41
CA PHE A 304 35.16 -4.11 4.71
C PHE A 304 34.82 -2.99 5.69
N LYS A 305 35.78 -2.54 6.50
CA LYS A 305 35.55 -1.52 7.54
C LYS A 305 35.36 -0.14 6.93
N ASP A 306 34.80 0.79 7.69
CA ASP A 306 34.63 2.18 7.27
C ASP A 306 35.94 2.79 6.77
N GLY A 307 35.90 3.38 5.58
CA GLY A 307 37.07 3.91 4.87
C GLY A 307 37.87 2.88 4.06
N GLY A 308 37.56 1.58 4.16
CA GLY A 308 38.10 0.53 3.30
C GLY A 308 37.47 0.54 1.91
N GLN A 309 38.19 0.03 0.90
CA GLN A 309 37.77 0.09 -0.50
C GLN A 309 36.58 -0.83 -0.81
N ALA A 310 36.32 -1.84 0.02
CA ALA A 310 35.20 -2.76 -0.13
C ALA A 310 33.97 -2.39 0.73
N SER A 311 34.05 -1.33 1.56
CA SER A 311 32.94 -0.90 2.41
C SER A 311 31.75 -0.46 1.57
N GLY A 312 30.61 -1.13 1.75
CA GLY A 312 29.39 -0.92 0.97
C GLY A 312 29.45 -1.36 -0.51
N ARG A 313 30.60 -1.82 -1.01
CA ARG A 313 30.84 -2.07 -2.45
C ARG A 313 31.70 -3.31 -2.74
N ALA A 314 31.54 -4.37 -1.96
CA ALA A 314 32.41 -5.55 -1.97
C ALA A 314 32.56 -6.23 -3.36
N LEU A 315 31.48 -6.35 -4.14
CA LEU A 315 31.56 -6.92 -5.49
C LEU A 315 32.26 -5.98 -6.49
N ALA A 316 32.07 -4.66 -6.35
CA ALA A 316 32.80 -3.68 -7.15
C ALA A 316 34.30 -3.77 -6.86
N PHE A 317 34.70 -3.91 -5.59
CA PHE A 317 36.10 -4.12 -5.21
C PHE A 317 36.72 -5.33 -5.94
N LEU A 318 35.99 -6.46 -6.00
CA LEU A 318 36.44 -7.64 -6.76
C LEU A 318 36.51 -7.36 -8.27
N ALA A 319 35.55 -6.62 -8.82
CA ALA A 319 35.54 -6.26 -10.24
C ALA A 319 36.77 -5.42 -10.62
N HIS A 320 37.11 -4.39 -9.84
CA HIS A 320 38.32 -3.59 -10.04
C HIS A 320 39.59 -4.43 -9.87
N SER A 321 39.66 -5.21 -8.78
CA SER A 321 40.85 -5.99 -8.44
C SER A 321 41.19 -7.09 -9.44
N TYR A 322 40.18 -7.77 -10.00
CA TYR A 322 40.36 -8.98 -10.80
C TYR A 322 40.03 -8.84 -12.28
N LEU A 323 39.17 -7.90 -12.67
CA LEU A 323 38.77 -7.67 -14.06
C LEU A 323 39.29 -6.34 -14.62
N GLY A 324 39.96 -5.54 -13.79
CA GLY A 324 40.60 -4.27 -14.16
C GLY A 324 39.69 -3.05 -14.08
N GLU A 325 40.31 -1.87 -14.09
CA GLU A 325 39.64 -0.58 -13.84
C GLU A 325 38.50 -0.25 -14.80
N VAL A 326 38.64 -0.59 -16.09
CA VAL A 326 37.60 -0.32 -17.09
C VAL A 326 36.35 -1.14 -16.81
N PHE A 327 36.52 -2.43 -16.53
CA PHE A 327 35.39 -3.30 -16.20
C PHE A 327 34.77 -2.90 -14.85
N GLY A 328 35.60 -2.63 -13.85
CA GLY A 328 35.17 -2.09 -12.55
C GLY A 328 34.33 -0.83 -12.70
N THR A 329 34.75 0.11 -13.54
CA THR A 329 33.99 1.35 -13.80
C THR A 329 32.63 1.08 -14.46
N ILE A 330 32.56 0.14 -15.42
CA ILE A 330 31.29 -0.28 -16.02
C ILE A 330 30.38 -0.92 -14.97
N TYR A 331 30.94 -1.74 -14.08
CA TYR A 331 30.23 -2.36 -12.96
C TYR A 331 29.69 -1.31 -11.99
N ASP A 332 30.49 -0.30 -11.62
CA ASP A 332 30.07 0.81 -10.77
C ASP A 332 28.88 1.57 -11.38
N ILE A 333 28.97 1.94 -12.67
CA ILE A 333 27.88 2.63 -13.37
C ILE A 333 26.60 1.79 -13.34
N SER A 334 26.73 0.48 -13.57
CA SER A 334 25.58 -0.43 -13.52
C SER A 334 24.99 -0.55 -12.11
N THR A 335 25.85 -0.58 -11.08
CA THR A 335 25.45 -0.67 -9.67
C THR A 335 24.73 0.60 -9.22
N ILE A 336 25.31 1.77 -9.51
CA ILE A 336 24.69 3.08 -9.27
C ILE A 336 23.32 3.17 -9.97
N SER A 337 23.24 2.74 -11.22
CA SER A 337 22.01 2.84 -12.00
C SER A 337 20.89 1.95 -11.45
N ILE A 338 21.20 0.70 -11.06
CA ILE A 338 20.18 -0.19 -10.48
C ILE A 338 19.77 0.24 -9.07
N LEU A 339 20.71 0.70 -8.24
CA LEU A 339 20.42 1.23 -6.90
C LEU A 339 19.55 2.47 -6.99
N TRP A 340 19.90 3.44 -7.84
CA TRP A 340 19.06 4.62 -8.05
C TRP A 340 17.62 4.23 -8.46
N PHE A 341 17.52 3.25 -9.37
CA PHE A 341 16.22 2.83 -9.89
C PHE A 341 15.48 1.84 -8.98
N ALA A 342 16.08 1.31 -7.91
CA ALA A 342 15.43 0.42 -6.95
C ALA A 342 14.18 1.06 -6.34
N GLY A 343 14.20 2.38 -6.08
CA GLY A 343 13.03 3.14 -5.66
C GLY A 343 11.83 3.09 -6.62
N ALA A 344 12.01 2.67 -7.88
CA ALA A 344 10.92 2.49 -8.83
C ALA A 344 9.94 1.38 -8.41
N SER A 345 10.42 0.30 -7.79
CA SER A 345 9.55 -0.80 -7.32
C SER A 345 8.59 -0.29 -6.23
N ALA A 346 9.13 0.48 -5.28
CA ALA A 346 8.41 1.06 -4.16
C ALA A 346 7.45 2.16 -4.60
N MET A 347 7.86 3.02 -5.54
CA MET A 347 6.98 3.99 -6.19
C MET A 347 5.80 3.28 -6.89
N ALA A 348 6.06 2.21 -7.65
CA ALA A 348 5.02 1.41 -8.29
C ALA A 348 4.08 0.76 -7.26
N GLY A 349 4.63 0.25 -6.15
CA GLY A 349 3.87 -0.29 -5.02
C GLY A 349 2.92 0.74 -4.41
N LEU A 350 3.42 1.93 -4.05
CA LEU A 350 2.61 3.03 -3.49
C LEU A 350 1.52 3.52 -4.46
N LEU A 351 1.88 3.71 -5.73
CA LEU A 351 0.94 4.13 -6.78
C LEU A 351 -0.15 3.10 -7.02
N ASN A 352 0.08 1.83 -6.69
CA ASN A 352 -0.96 0.81 -6.78
C ASN A 352 -1.79 0.67 -5.49
N LEU A 353 -1.15 0.79 -4.32
CA LEU A 353 -1.76 0.53 -3.03
C LEU A 353 -2.64 1.71 -2.57
N VAL A 354 -2.14 2.95 -2.67
CA VAL A 354 -2.86 4.14 -2.19
C VAL A 354 -4.22 4.35 -2.88
N PRO A 355 -4.35 4.32 -4.21
CA PRO A 355 -5.63 4.50 -4.89
C PRO A 355 -6.69 3.43 -4.55
N ARG A 356 -6.26 2.23 -4.16
CA ARG A 356 -7.16 1.11 -3.87
C ARG A 356 -7.72 1.13 -2.45
N TYR A 357 -6.93 1.61 -1.49
CA TYR A 357 -7.32 1.63 -0.07
C TYR A 357 -7.85 2.99 0.38
N LEU A 358 -7.07 4.06 0.21
CA LEU A 358 -7.38 5.35 0.82
C LEU A 358 -8.72 5.95 0.33
N PRO A 359 -9.04 5.97 -0.98
CA PRO A 359 -10.34 6.43 -1.44
C PRO A 359 -11.51 5.52 -1.02
N ARG A 360 -11.33 4.19 -1.01
CA ARG A 360 -12.40 3.22 -0.65
C ARG A 360 -12.90 3.44 0.78
N TYR A 361 -12.01 3.76 1.71
CA TYR A 361 -12.41 4.09 3.07
C TYR A 361 -12.91 5.53 3.25
N GLY A 362 -12.97 6.32 2.17
CA GLY A 362 -13.32 7.75 2.22
C GLY A 362 -12.25 8.62 2.87
N MET A 363 -10.99 8.16 2.89
CA MET A 363 -9.87 8.75 3.64
C MET A 363 -8.97 9.64 2.79
N ALA A 364 -8.94 9.48 1.47
CA ALA A 364 -8.25 10.41 0.57
C ALA A 364 -9.23 11.07 -0.42
N PRO A 365 -8.93 12.30 -0.89
CA PRO A 365 -9.68 12.94 -1.95
C PRO A 365 -9.75 12.10 -3.23
N GLU A 366 -10.77 12.31 -4.07
CA GLU A 366 -10.93 11.57 -5.33
C GLU A 366 -9.71 11.71 -6.26
N TRP A 367 -9.02 12.85 -6.24
CA TRP A 367 -7.81 13.05 -7.04
C TRP A 367 -6.69 12.06 -6.71
N ALA A 368 -6.68 11.45 -5.52
CA ALA A 368 -5.71 10.42 -5.13
C ALA A 368 -5.84 9.13 -5.95
N LYS A 369 -6.92 8.99 -6.74
CA LYS A 369 -7.07 7.93 -7.75
C LYS A 369 -6.22 8.17 -9.00
N ALA A 370 -5.83 9.42 -9.28
CA ALA A 370 -5.00 9.75 -10.43
C ALA A 370 -3.51 9.52 -10.11
N THR A 371 -2.79 8.89 -11.04
CA THR A 371 -1.40 8.48 -10.84
C THR A 371 -0.43 9.67 -10.75
N ARG A 372 -0.51 10.62 -11.69
CA ARG A 372 0.48 11.73 -11.80
C ARG A 372 0.47 12.70 -10.61
N PRO A 373 -0.69 13.14 -10.07
CA PRO A 373 -0.70 13.97 -8.86
C PRO A 373 -0.11 13.21 -7.67
N LEU A 374 -0.34 11.90 -7.59
CA LEU A 374 0.18 11.05 -6.54
C LEU A 374 1.70 10.90 -6.62
N VAL A 375 2.27 10.80 -7.84
CA VAL A 375 3.74 10.86 -8.06
C VAL A 375 4.32 12.16 -7.50
N LEU A 376 3.70 13.31 -7.75
CA LEU A 376 4.18 14.60 -7.23
C LEU A 376 4.07 14.69 -5.71
N LEU A 377 3.02 14.12 -5.12
CA LEU A 377 2.89 14.03 -3.66
C LEU A 377 4.06 13.22 -3.08
N PHE A 378 4.32 12.03 -3.62
CA PHE A 378 5.43 11.19 -3.15
C PHE A 378 6.78 11.84 -3.40
N ALA A 379 6.98 12.54 -4.52
CA ALA A 379 8.18 13.33 -4.77
C ALA A 379 8.42 14.39 -3.68
N GLY A 380 7.37 15.12 -3.27
CA GLY A 380 7.47 16.09 -2.18
C GLY A 380 7.82 15.45 -0.85
N ILE A 381 7.22 14.29 -0.54
CA ILE A 381 7.49 13.53 0.69
C ILE A 381 8.93 12.99 0.70
N THR A 382 9.38 12.40 -0.41
CA THR A 382 10.74 11.85 -0.51
C THR A 382 11.79 12.94 -0.46
N PHE A 383 11.56 14.10 -1.09
CA PHE A 383 12.45 15.26 -0.96
C PHE A 383 12.57 15.74 0.47
N LEU A 384 11.44 15.87 1.18
CA LEU A 384 11.42 16.26 2.59
C LEU A 384 12.23 15.29 3.44
N ILE A 385 12.03 13.99 3.26
CA ILE A 385 12.75 12.96 4.03
C ILE A 385 14.24 12.97 3.70
N THR A 386 14.63 13.07 2.43
CA THR A 386 16.03 13.20 2.05
C THR A 386 16.71 14.40 2.72
N ILE A 387 16.02 15.54 2.85
CA ILE A 387 16.55 16.70 3.56
C ILE A 387 16.62 16.45 5.07
N LEU A 388 15.59 15.85 5.67
CA LEU A 388 15.55 15.58 7.12
C LEU A 388 16.61 14.57 7.58
N PHE A 389 17.01 13.66 6.71
CA PHE A 389 18.03 12.63 6.99
C PHE A 389 19.38 12.94 6.34
N ASP A 390 19.58 14.15 5.79
CA ASP A 390 20.82 14.57 5.13
C ASP A 390 21.32 13.59 4.04
N ALA A 391 20.39 12.89 3.38
CA ALA A 391 20.66 11.81 2.43
C ALA A 391 21.57 10.69 3.00
N ASP A 392 21.49 10.42 4.30
CA ASP A 392 22.26 9.39 4.97
C ASP A 392 21.57 8.01 4.89
N VAL A 393 22.33 6.99 4.47
CA VAL A 393 21.82 5.62 4.28
C VAL A 393 21.62 4.92 5.62
N ASP A 394 22.56 5.07 6.55
CA ASP A 394 22.56 4.37 7.84
C ASP A 394 21.45 4.87 8.75
N ALA A 395 21.20 6.19 8.75
CA ALA A 395 20.13 6.83 9.50
C ALA A 395 18.74 6.38 9.06
N GLN A 396 18.60 5.91 7.82
CA GLN A 396 17.33 5.44 7.24
C GLN A 396 17.16 3.91 7.33
N GLY A 397 18.26 3.15 7.37
CA GLY A 397 18.25 1.69 7.28
C GLY A 397 17.39 0.98 8.33
N GLY A 398 17.29 1.52 9.55
CA GLY A 398 16.43 0.96 10.60
C GLY A 398 14.93 1.06 10.31
N ALA A 399 14.50 2.16 9.69
CA ALA A 399 13.10 2.35 9.28
C ALA A 399 12.71 1.41 8.15
N TYR A 400 13.59 1.25 7.16
CA TYR A 400 13.42 0.30 6.07
C TYR A 400 13.27 -1.14 6.58
N ALA A 401 14.23 -1.63 7.40
CA ALA A 401 14.18 -2.98 7.96
C ALA A 401 12.89 -3.24 8.76
N THR A 402 12.47 -2.26 9.57
CA THR A 402 11.24 -2.36 10.37
C THR A 402 9.99 -2.42 9.48
N GLY A 403 9.92 -1.57 8.45
CA GLY A 403 8.82 -1.55 7.49
C GLY A 403 8.62 -2.90 6.80
N VAL A 404 9.68 -3.41 6.15
CA VAL A 404 9.66 -4.70 5.45
C VAL A 404 9.26 -5.85 6.38
N LEU A 405 9.90 -5.97 7.55
CA LEU A 405 9.66 -7.08 8.47
C LEU A 405 8.24 -7.11 9.02
N VAL A 406 7.64 -5.94 9.30
CA VAL A 406 6.24 -5.86 9.75
C VAL A 406 5.29 -6.28 8.64
N LEU A 407 5.53 -5.90 7.39
CA LEU A 407 4.71 -6.33 6.25
C LEU A 407 4.84 -7.84 5.99
N MET A 408 6.07 -8.38 6.03
CA MET A 408 6.31 -9.83 5.90
C MET A 408 5.64 -10.61 7.03
N THR A 409 5.71 -10.11 8.27
CA THR A 409 5.05 -10.72 9.42
C THR A 409 3.53 -10.68 9.26
N SER A 410 2.99 -9.55 8.83
CA SER A 410 1.57 -9.40 8.48
C SER A 410 1.14 -10.43 7.43
N ALA A 411 1.91 -10.58 6.34
CA ALA A 411 1.67 -11.58 5.31
C ALA A 411 1.71 -13.02 5.84
N ALA A 412 2.69 -13.35 6.67
CA ALA A 412 2.80 -14.68 7.27
C ALA A 412 1.62 -15.01 8.18
N VAL A 413 1.21 -14.07 9.04
CA VAL A 413 0.01 -14.19 9.90
C VAL A 413 -1.25 -14.36 9.04
N ALA A 414 -1.41 -13.51 8.01
CA ALA A 414 -2.57 -13.56 7.11
C ALA A 414 -2.72 -14.93 6.44
N VAL A 415 -1.63 -15.47 5.88
CA VAL A 415 -1.61 -16.78 5.23
C VAL A 415 -1.88 -17.91 6.24
N THR A 416 -1.33 -17.81 7.45
CA THR A 416 -1.56 -18.81 8.51
C THR A 416 -3.02 -18.87 8.95
N LEU A 417 -3.66 -17.70 9.12
CA LEU A 417 -5.09 -17.61 9.44
C LEU A 417 -5.94 -18.15 8.30
N HIS A 418 -5.62 -17.77 7.05
CA HIS A 418 -6.32 -18.26 5.87
C HIS A 418 -6.18 -19.78 5.67
N ALA A 419 -5.03 -20.37 6.06
CA ALA A 419 -4.78 -21.81 5.96
C ALA A 419 -5.43 -22.64 7.08
N ARG A 420 -6.10 -22.03 8.07
CA ARG A 420 -6.66 -22.70 9.26
C ARG A 420 -7.67 -23.81 8.95
N HIS A 421 -8.31 -23.77 7.78
CA HIS A 421 -9.27 -24.79 7.34
C HIS A 421 -8.65 -25.96 6.55
N ARG A 422 -7.34 -25.92 6.25
CA ARG A 422 -6.64 -26.99 5.51
C ARG A 422 -5.65 -27.72 6.44
N ARG A 423 -6.03 -28.91 6.92
CA ARG A 423 -5.20 -29.76 7.79
C ARG A 423 -3.82 -30.05 7.15
N GLY A 424 -2.75 -29.95 7.92
CA GLY A 424 -1.35 -30.23 7.50
C GLY A 424 -0.52 -29.00 7.11
N HIS A 425 -1.07 -28.06 6.33
CA HIS A 425 -0.32 -26.88 5.87
C HIS A 425 -0.25 -25.77 6.92
N GLN A 426 -1.19 -25.75 7.88
CA GLN A 426 -1.24 -24.75 8.94
C GLN A 426 0.00 -24.77 9.85
N ALA A 427 0.54 -25.96 10.16
CA ALA A 427 1.71 -26.07 11.02
C ALA A 427 2.96 -25.46 10.36
N ALA A 428 3.14 -25.68 9.05
CA ALA A 428 4.25 -25.12 8.29
C ALA A 428 4.17 -23.58 8.23
N TYR A 429 3.00 -23.02 7.89
CA TYR A 429 2.83 -21.55 7.88
C TYR A 429 2.90 -20.95 9.28
N GLY A 430 2.40 -21.65 10.30
CA GLY A 430 2.53 -21.26 11.69
C GLY A 430 4.00 -21.16 12.13
N PHE A 431 4.83 -22.14 11.76
CA PHE A 431 6.27 -22.09 12.02
C PHE A 431 6.93 -20.89 11.32
N ILE A 432 6.67 -20.68 10.03
CA ILE A 432 7.20 -19.53 9.27
C ILE A 432 6.77 -18.20 9.93
N THR A 433 5.52 -18.12 10.39
CA THR A 433 4.99 -16.96 11.10
C THR A 433 5.74 -16.70 12.40
N LEU A 434 6.04 -17.73 13.19
CA LEU A 434 6.83 -17.60 14.41
C LEU A 434 8.24 -17.07 14.12
N VAL A 435 8.88 -17.52 13.03
CA VAL A 435 10.20 -17.03 12.61
C VAL A 435 10.15 -15.53 12.25
N PHE A 436 9.15 -15.08 11.48
CA PHE A 436 9.01 -13.67 11.14
C PHE A 436 8.64 -12.79 12.34
N ILE A 437 7.79 -13.28 13.26
CA ILE A 437 7.48 -12.59 14.52
C ILE A 437 8.76 -12.43 15.35
N TYR A 438 9.51 -13.52 15.54
CA TYR A 438 10.78 -13.48 16.27
C TYR A 438 11.76 -12.47 15.66
N THR A 439 11.94 -12.53 14.33
CA THR A 439 12.83 -11.61 13.61
C THR A 439 12.39 -10.15 13.77
N THR A 440 11.09 -9.89 13.65
CA THR A 440 10.54 -8.53 13.79
C THR A 440 10.75 -8.00 15.19
N ILE A 441 10.50 -8.81 16.23
CA ILE A 441 10.73 -8.42 17.62
C ILE A 441 12.22 -8.12 17.85
N LEU A 442 13.11 -8.98 17.36
CA LEU A 442 14.55 -8.78 17.51
C LEU A 442 15.02 -7.50 16.80
N ASN A 443 14.55 -7.25 15.58
CA ASN A 443 14.85 -6.01 14.86
C ASN A 443 14.33 -4.77 15.59
N ILE A 444 13.15 -4.82 16.20
CA ILE A 444 12.59 -3.71 16.99
C ILE A 444 13.47 -3.37 18.19
N PHE A 445 14.05 -4.38 18.85
CA PHE A 445 14.98 -4.17 19.96
C PHE A 445 16.34 -3.67 19.50
N GLU A 446 16.86 -4.18 18.37
CA GLU A 446 18.14 -3.75 17.82
C GLU A 446 18.09 -2.35 17.19
N ARG A 447 16.98 -1.99 16.55
CA ARG A 447 16.77 -0.77 15.75
C ARG A 447 15.48 -0.05 16.13
N PRO A 448 15.36 0.47 17.37
CA PRO A 448 14.13 1.12 17.85
C PRO A 448 13.76 2.40 17.09
N GLU A 449 14.72 3.04 16.42
CA GLU A 449 14.50 4.18 15.54
C GLU A 449 13.51 3.88 14.42
N GLY A 450 13.47 2.63 13.93
CA GLY A 450 12.54 2.24 12.87
C GLY A 450 11.07 2.35 13.29
N ILE A 451 10.74 1.98 14.54
CA ILE A 451 9.39 2.18 15.09
C ILE A 451 9.07 3.67 15.24
N LYS A 452 10.02 4.48 15.68
CA LYS A 452 9.79 5.92 15.87
C LYS A 452 9.39 6.57 14.54
N ILE A 453 10.10 6.25 13.46
CA ILE A 453 9.82 6.76 12.13
C ILE A 453 8.47 6.22 11.63
N ALA A 454 8.23 4.91 11.76
CA ALA A 454 6.95 4.32 11.36
C ALA A 454 5.75 4.93 12.10
N SER A 455 5.91 5.25 13.39
CA SER A 455 4.88 5.89 14.20
C SER A 455 4.49 7.28 13.68
N TRP A 456 5.46 8.06 13.16
CA TRP A 456 5.18 9.34 12.52
C TRP A 456 4.39 9.19 11.21
N PHE A 457 4.73 8.20 10.38
CA PHE A 457 3.95 7.88 9.18
C PHE A 457 2.53 7.46 9.54
N ILE A 458 2.37 6.54 10.50
CA ILE A 458 1.07 6.08 11.00
C ILE A 458 0.25 7.25 11.52
N ALA A 459 0.83 8.09 12.39
CA ALA A 459 0.16 9.26 12.95
C ALA A 459 -0.26 10.24 11.85
N THR A 460 0.61 10.50 10.87
CA THR A 460 0.32 11.40 9.74
C THR A 460 -0.81 10.86 8.88
N ILE A 461 -0.82 9.57 8.56
CA ILE A 461 -1.89 8.92 7.79
C ILE A 461 -3.21 8.93 8.56
N ILE A 462 -3.19 8.62 9.86
CA ILE A 462 -4.40 8.67 10.70
C ILE A 462 -4.93 10.11 10.79
N PHE A 463 -4.06 11.09 11.03
CA PHE A 463 -4.43 12.49 11.17
C PHE A 463 -5.01 13.08 9.86
N THR A 464 -4.32 12.87 8.73
CA THR A 464 -4.80 13.31 7.41
C THR A 464 -6.09 12.58 7.00
N SER A 465 -6.21 11.29 7.31
CA SER A 465 -7.44 10.51 7.13
C SER A 465 -8.60 11.09 7.95
N LEU A 466 -8.35 11.46 9.23
CA LEU A 466 -9.38 12.05 10.09
C LEU A 466 -9.83 13.42 9.57
N ILE A 467 -8.90 14.29 9.19
CA ILE A 467 -9.22 15.60 8.59
C ILE A 467 -10.03 15.42 7.30
N SER A 468 -9.56 14.56 6.39
CA SER A 468 -10.26 14.25 5.14
C SER A 468 -11.66 13.70 5.41
N ARG A 469 -11.82 12.82 6.40
CA ARG A 469 -13.12 12.28 6.81
C ARG A 469 -14.06 13.37 7.33
N VAL A 470 -13.58 14.30 8.15
CA VAL A 470 -14.37 15.42 8.67
C VAL A 470 -14.84 16.33 7.54
N LEU A 471 -13.91 16.78 6.69
CA LEU A 471 -14.20 17.67 5.56
C LEU A 471 -15.19 17.04 4.58
N ARG A 472 -15.09 15.74 4.34
CA ARG A 472 -15.94 15.01 3.39
C ARG A 472 -17.17 14.38 4.00
N SER A 473 -17.43 14.60 5.30
CA SER A 473 -18.63 14.06 5.95
C SER A 473 -19.92 14.73 5.46
N THR A 474 -19.79 15.93 4.90
CA THR A 474 -20.88 16.76 4.38
C THR A 474 -21.01 16.69 2.85
N GLU A 475 -20.13 16.00 2.14
CA GLU A 475 -20.25 15.78 0.69
C GLU A 475 -21.34 14.74 0.39
N LEU A 476 -22.20 15.01 -0.60
CA LEU A 476 -23.17 14.04 -1.11
C LEU A 476 -22.47 13.01 -2.01
N ARG A 477 -22.41 11.75 -1.58
CA ARG A 477 -21.68 10.67 -2.28
C ARG A 477 -22.56 9.73 -3.09
N ILE A 478 -23.87 9.81 -2.91
CA ILE A 478 -24.83 8.98 -3.64
C ILE A 478 -25.23 9.76 -4.90
N HIS A 479 -24.85 9.23 -6.06
CA HIS A 479 -25.06 9.86 -7.36
C HIS A 479 -26.38 9.43 -8.02
N GLY A 480 -26.97 8.31 -7.59
CA GLY A 480 -28.26 7.84 -8.08
C GLY A 480 -29.09 7.15 -7.01
N VAL A 481 -30.40 7.19 -7.17
CA VAL A 481 -31.37 6.46 -6.34
C VAL A 481 -32.18 5.55 -7.25
N GLN A 482 -32.22 4.26 -6.94
CA GLN A 482 -32.99 3.24 -7.66
C GLN A 482 -34.08 2.71 -6.73
N PRO A 483 -35.29 3.28 -6.80
CA PRO A 483 -36.43 2.73 -6.09
C PRO A 483 -36.97 1.48 -6.80
N ASP A 484 -37.47 0.52 -6.03
CA ASP A 484 -38.31 -0.55 -6.56
C ASP A 484 -39.70 -0.03 -6.96
N ALA A 485 -40.52 -0.91 -7.55
CA ALA A 485 -41.86 -0.53 -8.03
C ALA A 485 -42.77 -0.01 -6.89
N ALA A 486 -42.64 -0.55 -5.67
CA ALA A 486 -43.45 -0.15 -4.52
C ALA A 486 -43.03 1.22 -3.98
N ALA A 487 -41.72 1.44 -3.79
CA ALA A 487 -41.16 2.73 -3.38
C ALA A 487 -41.51 3.83 -4.38
N LEU A 488 -41.41 3.54 -5.69
CA LEU A 488 -41.76 4.52 -6.72
C LEU A 488 -43.25 4.88 -6.66
N ARG A 489 -44.13 3.91 -6.40
CA ARG A 489 -45.57 4.15 -6.21
C ARG A 489 -45.83 5.06 -5.01
N PHE A 490 -45.26 4.73 -3.85
CA PHE A 490 -45.43 5.52 -2.63
C PHE A 490 -44.94 6.97 -2.78
N ILE A 491 -43.81 7.16 -3.46
CA ILE A 491 -43.27 8.51 -3.73
C ILE A 491 -44.22 9.31 -4.63
N ARG A 492 -44.81 8.70 -5.66
CA ARG A 492 -45.76 9.37 -6.56
C ARG A 492 -47.06 9.74 -5.85
N GLU A 493 -47.60 8.84 -5.03
CA GLU A 493 -48.81 9.08 -4.24
C GLU A 493 -48.61 10.23 -3.24
N ALA A 494 -47.47 10.27 -2.55
CA ALA A 494 -47.15 11.36 -1.63
C ALA A 494 -46.95 12.72 -2.35
N GLY A 495 -46.55 12.71 -3.62
CA GLY A 495 -46.32 13.91 -4.43
C GLY A 495 -47.56 14.75 -4.76
N ILE A 496 -48.77 14.23 -4.46
CA ILE A 496 -50.04 14.96 -4.62
C ILE A 496 -50.10 16.15 -3.65
N ALA A 497 -49.51 15.98 -2.46
CA ALA A 497 -49.46 16.97 -1.38
C ALA A 497 -47.99 17.38 -1.09
N PRO A 498 -47.73 18.32 -0.16
CA PRO A 498 -46.38 18.51 0.36
C PRO A 498 -45.82 17.19 0.92
N VAL A 499 -44.69 16.73 0.37
CA VAL A 499 -44.13 15.43 0.76
C VAL A 499 -43.54 15.50 2.17
N ARG A 500 -44.13 14.77 3.11
CA ARG A 500 -43.66 14.66 4.50
C ARG A 500 -43.00 13.32 4.75
N ILE A 501 -41.78 13.35 5.25
CA ILE A 501 -40.98 12.18 5.57
C ILE A 501 -40.68 12.14 7.07
N LEU A 502 -41.02 11.05 7.73
CA LEU A 502 -40.71 10.81 9.13
C LEU A 502 -39.56 9.81 9.23
N ALA A 503 -38.41 10.24 9.76
CA ALA A 503 -37.25 9.37 9.90
C ALA A 503 -37.47 8.36 11.04
N ASN A 504 -37.52 7.06 10.72
CA ASN A 504 -37.63 5.99 11.71
C ASN A 504 -36.35 5.18 11.86
N ARG A 505 -35.99 4.88 13.11
CA ARG A 505 -34.95 3.91 13.45
C ARG A 505 -35.68 2.64 13.88
N PRO A 506 -35.71 1.59 13.04
CA PRO A 506 -36.53 0.41 13.32
C PRO A 506 -36.01 -0.31 14.56
N ASP A 507 -36.89 -0.55 15.53
CA ASP A 507 -36.56 -1.25 16.77
C ASP A 507 -37.18 -2.67 16.80
N THR A 508 -38.51 -2.74 16.79
CA THR A 508 -39.27 -4.01 16.72
C THR A 508 -39.93 -4.23 15.37
N GLY A 509 -40.20 -3.14 14.62
CA GLY A 509 -40.95 -3.18 13.37
C GLY A 509 -42.43 -3.52 13.56
N ALA A 510 -42.94 -3.46 14.80
CA ALA A 510 -44.33 -3.70 15.13
C ALA A 510 -45.21 -2.48 14.82
N LYS A 511 -46.52 -2.70 14.67
CA LYS A 511 -47.50 -1.63 14.38
C LYS A 511 -47.46 -0.52 15.43
N GLU A 512 -47.32 -0.87 16.71
CA GLU A 512 -47.31 0.12 17.80
C GLU A 512 -46.15 1.11 17.67
N GLU A 513 -45.01 0.70 17.11
CA GLU A 513 -43.83 1.56 16.92
C GLU A 513 -44.13 2.72 15.97
N TYR A 514 -44.74 2.43 14.82
CA TYR A 514 -45.08 3.44 13.82
C TYR A 514 -46.20 4.37 14.30
N GLU A 515 -47.21 3.84 14.99
CA GLU A 515 -48.30 4.63 15.58
C GLU A 515 -47.83 5.54 16.71
N HIS A 516 -46.94 5.05 17.57
CA HIS A 516 -46.33 5.86 18.63
C HIS A 516 -45.53 7.01 18.02
N LYS A 517 -44.66 6.70 17.06
CA LYS A 517 -43.80 7.69 16.42
C LYS A 517 -44.56 8.73 15.61
N LEU A 518 -45.64 8.31 14.95
CA LEU A 518 -46.54 9.23 14.26
C LEU A 518 -47.21 10.19 15.25
N ARG A 519 -47.74 9.68 16.37
CA ARG A 519 -48.34 10.53 17.42
C ARG A 519 -47.35 11.54 17.98
N GLU A 520 -46.16 11.09 18.34
CA GLU A 520 -45.07 11.94 18.83
C GLU A 520 -44.74 13.05 17.83
N ALA A 521 -44.59 12.70 16.54
CA ALA A 521 -44.30 13.68 15.49
C ALA A 521 -45.47 14.66 15.25
N MET A 522 -46.72 14.21 15.39
CA MET A 522 -47.89 15.07 15.29
C MET A 522 -47.94 16.08 16.45
N GLU A 523 -47.61 15.65 17.67
CA GLU A 523 -47.57 16.51 18.87
C GLU A 523 -46.40 17.50 18.81
N SER A 524 -45.19 17.05 18.45
CA SER A 524 -43.99 17.89 18.45
C SER A 524 -43.94 18.85 17.25
N HIS A 525 -44.32 18.39 16.06
CA HIS A 525 -44.20 19.16 14.82
C HIS A 525 -45.51 19.74 14.29
N HIS A 526 -46.64 19.52 14.97
CA HIS A 526 -47.97 20.01 14.58
C HIS A 526 -48.32 19.64 13.13
N LEU A 527 -48.11 18.36 12.78
CA LEU A 527 -48.38 17.84 11.43
C LEU A 527 -49.90 17.78 11.17
N PRO A 528 -50.40 18.24 10.01
CA PRO A 528 -51.80 18.12 9.64
C PRO A 528 -52.21 16.63 9.48
N PRO A 529 -53.34 16.22 10.07
CA PRO A 529 -53.76 14.81 10.08
C PRO A 529 -54.19 14.27 8.70
N GLU A 530 -54.48 15.16 7.74
CA GLU A 530 -54.98 14.78 6.41
C GLU A 530 -53.86 14.58 5.37
N GLU A 531 -52.61 14.92 5.70
CA GLU A 531 -51.49 14.82 4.75
C GLU A 531 -50.81 13.44 4.82
N PRO A 532 -50.52 12.82 3.67
CA PRO A 532 -49.85 11.52 3.63
C PRO A 532 -48.40 11.62 4.14
N ILE A 533 -48.04 10.74 5.07
CA ILE A 533 -46.69 10.67 5.66
C ILE A 533 -45.97 9.42 5.17
N LEU A 534 -44.75 9.61 4.67
CA LEU A 534 -43.84 8.53 4.33
C LEU A 534 -42.86 8.29 5.47
N PHE A 535 -42.73 7.05 5.92
CA PHE A 535 -41.65 6.69 6.83
C PHE A 535 -40.35 6.42 6.05
N LEU A 536 -39.22 6.79 6.64
CA LEU A 536 -37.90 6.51 6.08
C LEU A 536 -37.04 5.75 7.07
N GLU A 537 -36.65 4.54 6.69
CA GLU A 537 -35.76 3.68 7.46
C GLU A 537 -34.45 3.48 6.72
N VAL A 538 -33.37 3.99 7.30
CA VAL A 538 -32.01 3.75 6.79
C VAL A 538 -31.28 2.83 7.73
N ARG A 539 -31.01 1.61 7.29
CA ARG A 539 -30.19 0.66 8.05
C ARG A 539 -28.71 0.94 7.78
N PRO A 540 -27.85 0.90 8.82
CA PRO A 540 -26.41 1.02 8.63
C PRO A 540 -25.89 -0.18 7.82
N GLY A 541 -25.30 0.11 6.67
CA GLY A 541 -24.61 -0.86 5.82
C GLY A 541 -23.13 -0.97 6.13
N ASP A 542 -22.45 -1.96 5.56
CA ASP A 542 -20.99 -2.02 5.68
C ASP A 542 -20.33 -0.86 4.90
N VAL A 543 -19.39 -0.17 5.54
CA VAL A 543 -18.67 0.98 4.98
C VAL A 543 -17.78 0.55 3.80
N SER A 544 -17.46 -0.74 3.74
CA SER A 544 -16.70 -1.41 2.68
C SER A 544 -17.44 -1.50 1.34
N ASP A 545 -18.78 -1.35 1.36
CA ASP A 545 -19.69 -1.66 0.25
C ASP A 545 -20.38 -0.39 -0.28
N PHE A 546 -19.64 0.72 -0.32
CA PHE A 546 -20.14 2.02 -0.78
C PHE A 546 -20.45 1.94 -2.29
N ARG A 547 -21.73 1.77 -2.63
CA ARG A 547 -22.23 1.83 -4.01
C ARG A 547 -22.65 3.26 -4.34
N GLY A 548 -22.32 3.74 -5.54
CA GLY A 548 -22.74 5.07 -6.01
C GLY A 548 -24.25 5.23 -6.20
N THR A 549 -25.00 4.13 -6.15
CA THR A 549 -26.46 4.07 -6.27
C THR A 549 -27.13 3.51 -5.02
N LEU A 550 -28.08 4.27 -4.46
CA LEU A 550 -28.89 3.85 -3.32
C LEU A 550 -30.07 3.01 -3.81
N GLN A 551 -30.14 1.75 -3.37
CA GLN A 551 -31.29 0.88 -3.60
C GLN A 551 -32.35 1.17 -2.53
N VAL A 552 -33.57 1.48 -2.95
CA VAL A 552 -34.67 1.83 -2.04
C VAL A 552 -35.83 0.90 -2.28
N THR A 553 -36.31 0.24 -1.22
CA THR A 553 -37.45 -0.66 -1.27
C THR A 553 -38.66 -0.08 -0.56
N GLY A 554 -39.84 -0.28 -1.15
CA GLY A 554 -41.11 0.12 -0.52
C GLY A 554 -41.66 -1.03 0.31
N ALA A 555 -41.97 -0.76 1.59
CA ALA A 555 -42.67 -1.70 2.46
C ALA A 555 -43.95 -1.05 3.01
N ASP A 556 -45.04 -1.81 3.01
CA ASP A 556 -46.26 -1.44 3.74
C ASP A 556 -46.20 -2.13 5.12
N VAL A 557 -46.25 -1.33 6.18
CA VAL A 557 -46.27 -1.85 7.55
C VAL A 557 -47.55 -1.36 8.22
N ALA A 558 -48.53 -2.26 8.32
CA ALA A 558 -49.81 -2.01 8.97
C ALA A 558 -50.54 -0.76 8.44
N GLY A 559 -50.46 -0.49 7.13
CA GLY A 559 -51.07 0.67 6.48
C GLY A 559 -50.18 1.92 6.41
N HIS A 560 -48.95 1.85 6.95
CA HIS A 560 -47.95 2.90 6.79
C HIS A 560 -47.00 2.60 5.64
N HIS A 561 -46.81 3.59 4.75
CA HIS A 561 -45.87 3.49 3.64
C HIS A 561 -44.44 3.79 4.12
N VAL A 562 -43.55 2.81 4.03
CA VAL A 562 -42.17 2.88 4.50
C VAL A 562 -41.19 2.75 3.34
N LEU A 563 -40.27 3.71 3.21
CA LEU A 563 -39.11 3.62 2.33
C LEU A 563 -37.93 3.06 3.12
N ARG A 564 -37.40 1.92 2.69
CA ARG A 564 -36.28 1.22 3.32
C ARG A 564 -35.05 1.28 2.43
N CYS A 565 -33.91 1.61 3.01
CA CYS A 565 -32.64 1.47 2.32
C CYS A 565 -31.51 1.12 3.31
N THR A 566 -30.40 0.66 2.75
CA THR A 566 -29.19 0.35 3.50
C THR A 566 -28.09 1.28 3.01
N SER A 567 -27.44 1.99 3.94
CA SER A 567 -26.34 2.90 3.60
C SER A 567 -25.31 2.94 4.72
N PRO A 568 -24.01 2.97 4.40
CA PRO A 568 -22.95 3.19 5.39
C PRO A 568 -22.89 4.63 5.92
N ALA A 569 -23.59 5.57 5.28
CA ALA A 569 -23.71 6.96 5.73
C ALA A 569 -25.18 7.39 5.70
N ILE A 570 -25.85 7.31 6.86
CA ILE A 570 -27.28 7.58 7.02
C ILE A 570 -27.65 9.00 6.54
N PRO A 571 -26.98 10.09 6.99
CA PRO A 571 -27.34 11.45 6.55
C PRO A 571 -27.25 11.63 5.03
N ASN A 572 -26.28 10.96 4.40
CA ASN A 572 -26.05 10.99 2.97
C ASN A 572 -27.19 10.30 2.20
N ALA A 573 -27.66 9.14 2.68
CA ALA A 573 -28.79 8.44 2.08
C ALA A 573 -30.09 9.23 2.19
N ILE A 574 -30.34 9.84 3.35
CA ILE A 574 -31.51 10.70 3.53
C ILE A 574 -31.45 11.91 2.60
N ALA A 575 -30.31 12.61 2.55
CA ALA A 575 -30.13 13.75 1.66
C ALA A 575 -30.32 13.38 0.18
N ALA A 576 -29.74 12.27 -0.27
CA ALA A 576 -29.89 11.77 -1.64
C ALA A 576 -31.35 11.45 -1.98
N LEU A 577 -32.04 10.75 -1.08
CA LEU A 577 -33.44 10.39 -1.27
C LEU A 577 -34.35 11.63 -1.29
N LEU A 578 -34.10 12.62 -0.43
CA LEU A 578 -34.85 13.88 -0.41
C LEU A 578 -34.67 14.67 -1.71
N LEU A 579 -33.45 14.73 -2.25
CA LEU A 579 -33.19 15.36 -3.54
C LEU A 579 -33.87 14.59 -4.68
N TYR A 580 -33.80 13.25 -4.65
CA TYR A 580 -34.48 12.40 -5.63
C TYR A 580 -36.00 12.61 -5.61
N ILE A 581 -36.62 12.60 -4.43
CA ILE A 581 -38.07 12.82 -4.27
C ILE A 581 -38.47 14.20 -4.78
N ARG A 582 -37.67 15.23 -4.48
CA ARG A 582 -37.88 16.57 -5.01
C ARG A 582 -37.88 16.58 -6.54
N ASP A 583 -36.88 15.93 -7.14
CA ASP A 583 -36.71 15.93 -8.59
C ASP A 583 -37.80 15.11 -9.31
N GLN A 584 -38.32 14.05 -8.66
CA GLN A 584 -39.42 13.23 -9.19
C GLN A 584 -40.80 13.85 -9.02
N THR A 585 -41.07 14.51 -7.89
CA THR A 585 -42.40 15.05 -7.55
C THR A 585 -42.55 16.54 -7.88
N GLY A 586 -41.44 17.26 -8.07
CA GLY A 586 -41.42 18.71 -8.19
C GLY A 586 -41.76 19.48 -6.90
N LYS A 587 -42.01 18.77 -5.78
CA LYS A 587 -42.32 19.36 -4.47
C LYS A 587 -41.08 19.35 -3.58
N ILE A 588 -40.98 20.30 -2.65
CA ILE A 588 -39.89 20.31 -1.67
C ILE A 588 -40.26 19.38 -0.52
N PRO A 589 -39.54 18.27 -0.29
CA PRO A 589 -39.86 17.38 0.81
C PRO A 589 -39.42 17.95 2.16
N HIS A 590 -40.19 17.64 3.20
CA HIS A 590 -39.93 17.99 4.58
C HIS A 590 -39.64 16.71 5.36
N ALA A 591 -38.43 16.59 5.91
CA ALA A 591 -38.04 15.47 6.76
C ALA A 591 -38.04 15.87 8.24
N TYR A 592 -38.66 15.05 9.07
CA TYR A 592 -38.84 15.25 10.51
C TYR A 592 -38.03 14.22 11.29
N PHE A 593 -37.31 14.69 12.31
CA PHE A 593 -36.41 13.92 13.15
C PHE A 593 -36.68 14.22 14.62
N GLY A 594 -36.61 13.20 15.48
CA GLY A 594 -36.59 13.39 16.92
C GLY A 594 -35.22 13.86 17.43
N TRP A 595 -35.19 14.52 18.58
CA TRP A 595 -33.94 14.85 19.27
C TRP A 595 -33.17 13.60 19.69
N THR A 596 -31.85 13.65 19.49
CA THR A 596 -30.97 12.60 20.01
C THR A 596 -30.59 12.94 21.45
N GLU A 597 -31.14 12.22 22.44
CA GLU A 597 -30.79 12.44 23.86
C GLU A 597 -29.38 11.89 24.19
N GLY A 598 -28.55 12.68 24.90
CA GLY A 598 -27.23 12.26 25.39
C GLY A 598 -26.13 13.33 25.31
N ASN A 599 -24.89 12.96 25.63
CA ASN A 599 -23.75 13.90 25.68
C ASN A 599 -23.30 14.32 24.25
N PRO A 600 -23.31 15.62 23.90
CA PRO A 600 -22.89 16.12 22.58
C PRO A 600 -21.47 15.70 22.16
N LEU A 601 -20.51 15.66 23.10
CA LEU A 601 -19.14 15.20 22.82
C LEU A 601 -19.10 13.71 22.47
N ALA A 602 -19.95 12.90 23.11
CA ALA A 602 -20.04 11.47 22.79
C ALA A 602 -20.62 11.26 21.38
N TYR A 603 -21.56 12.10 20.94
CA TYR A 603 -22.10 12.06 19.58
C TYR A 603 -21.11 12.57 18.53
N LEU A 604 -20.32 13.60 18.83
CA LEU A 604 -19.23 14.05 17.96
C LEU A 604 -18.17 12.94 17.80
N LEU A 605 -17.78 12.29 18.89
CA LEU A 605 -16.84 11.15 18.86
C LEU A 605 -17.43 9.94 18.13
N LYS A 606 -18.73 9.64 18.32
CA LYS A 606 -19.42 8.59 17.55
C LYS A 606 -19.48 8.94 16.06
N PHE A 607 -19.69 10.21 15.72
CA PHE A 607 -19.68 10.67 14.34
C PHE A 607 -18.29 10.49 13.71
N LEU A 608 -17.23 10.91 14.41
CA LEU A 608 -15.84 10.73 13.98
C LEU A 608 -15.44 9.26 13.85
N ALA A 609 -15.85 8.40 14.79
CA ALA A 609 -15.49 6.99 14.81
C ALA A 609 -16.34 6.15 13.85
N PHE A 610 -17.66 6.28 13.93
CA PHE A 610 -18.65 5.39 13.29
C PHE A 610 -19.39 6.02 12.12
N GLY A 611 -19.30 7.34 11.90
CA GLY A 611 -20.17 8.03 10.94
C GLY A 611 -21.64 8.10 11.41
N GLU A 612 -21.88 7.68 12.65
CA GLU A 612 -23.17 7.71 13.32
C GLU A 612 -23.14 8.85 14.34
N GLY A 613 -24.02 9.83 14.21
CA GLY A 613 -24.08 11.00 15.07
C GLY A 613 -25.42 11.72 14.90
N ASP A 614 -25.46 12.99 15.29
CA ASP A 614 -26.64 13.85 15.14
C ASP A 614 -27.05 13.94 13.65
N THR A 615 -28.01 13.11 13.26
CA THR A 615 -28.28 12.80 11.85
C THR A 615 -28.91 13.98 11.13
N ALA A 616 -29.75 14.74 11.84
CA ALA A 616 -30.48 15.85 11.24
C ALA A 616 -29.58 17.05 10.88
N PRO A 617 -28.70 17.56 11.76
CA PRO A 617 -27.76 18.63 11.39
C PRO A 617 -26.84 18.25 10.22
N VAL A 618 -26.33 17.02 10.22
CA VAL A 618 -25.46 16.55 9.14
C VAL A 618 -26.23 16.45 7.83
N THR A 619 -27.45 15.90 7.85
CA THR A 619 -28.32 15.83 6.65
C THR A 619 -28.59 17.22 6.10
N ARG A 620 -28.90 18.19 6.97
CA ARG A 620 -29.12 19.59 6.59
C ARG A 620 -27.88 20.22 5.94
N GLU A 621 -26.69 19.94 6.47
CA GLU A 621 -25.44 20.48 5.93
C GLU A 621 -25.08 19.85 4.58
N VAL A 622 -25.29 18.54 4.40
CA VAL A 622 -25.14 17.86 3.09
C VAL A 622 -26.07 18.49 2.05
N LEU A 623 -27.34 18.73 2.41
CA LEU A 623 -28.30 19.40 1.54
C LEU A 623 -27.90 20.85 1.25
N ARG A 624 -27.27 21.55 2.21
CA ARG A 624 -26.80 22.94 2.03
C ARG A 624 -25.67 23.04 1.01
N GLN A 625 -24.71 22.11 1.07
CA GLN A 625 -23.59 22.08 0.14
C GLN A 625 -24.02 21.63 -1.25
N THR A 626 -24.96 20.68 -1.35
CA THR A 626 -25.41 20.13 -2.64
C THR A 626 -26.41 21.02 -3.36
N GLU A 627 -27.38 21.61 -2.64
CA GLU A 627 -28.35 22.57 -3.18
C GLU A 627 -28.15 23.92 -2.46
N PRO A 628 -27.34 24.83 -3.05
CA PRO A 628 -27.05 26.12 -2.45
C PRO A 628 -28.30 26.99 -2.35
N ASN A 629 -29.28 26.83 -3.24
CA ASN A 629 -30.50 27.62 -3.27
C ASN A 629 -31.47 27.18 -2.13
N PRO A 630 -31.71 28.03 -1.12
CA PRO A 630 -32.59 27.69 0.00
C PRO A 630 -34.02 27.37 -0.43
N MET A 631 -34.49 27.95 -1.54
CA MET A 631 -35.86 27.77 -2.04
C MET A 631 -36.06 26.45 -2.79
N ARG A 632 -34.98 25.74 -3.15
CA ARG A 632 -35.06 24.41 -3.81
C ARG A 632 -34.58 23.29 -2.88
N ARG A 633 -34.15 23.63 -1.67
CA ARG A 633 -33.56 22.70 -0.72
C ARG A 633 -34.65 21.98 0.08
N PRO A 634 -34.61 20.64 0.17
CA PRO A 634 -35.40 19.89 1.14
C PRO A 634 -35.24 20.44 2.56
N ARG A 635 -36.34 20.42 3.34
CA ARG A 635 -36.35 20.98 4.70
C ARG A 635 -36.14 19.89 5.74
N ILE A 636 -35.31 20.17 6.73
CA ILE A 636 -35.04 19.29 7.87
C ILE A 636 -35.59 19.96 9.12
N HIS A 637 -36.43 19.23 9.87
CA HIS A 637 -37.04 19.65 11.12
C HIS A 637 -36.58 18.71 12.23
N VAL A 638 -36.25 19.27 13.39
CA VAL A 638 -35.87 18.52 14.60
C VAL A 638 -36.77 18.99 15.73
N GLY A 639 -37.37 18.07 16.47
CA GLY A 639 -38.43 18.36 17.43
C GLY A 639 -38.57 17.30 18.50
#